data_AF-A0AAE0DAP3-F1
#
_entry.id   AF-A0AAE0DAP3-F1
#
_cell.length_a   1.000
_cell.length_b   1.000
_cell.length_c   1.000
_cell.angle_alpha   90.00
_cell.angle_beta   90.00
_cell.angle_gamma   90.00
#
_symmetry.space_group_name_H-M   'P 1'
#
loop_
_entity.id
_entity.type
_entity.pdbx_description
1 polymer ?
#
loop_
_entity_poly.entity_id
_entity_poly.type
_entity_poly.pdbx_seq_one_letter_code
_entity_poly.pdbx_strand_id
1 'polypeptide(L)'
;MMKPGRLTTLHWANNSGNDEQTLEGDDVEVQIFAAGLNFKDVLGALGVVPYPEAGLGLEGGGVVRRVGPRVKDLQPGDRIMFLADEAFASHVVTPERLCEKIPADLSFEDAATMPAVFATAVCSLFNIGGLRKGQSVLIYSAAGGVGLAAMQLATMAGAEIYATVGNEDKAMYLVDAFGLPRNRVFNSRDASFVDALMKETNGRGVDLALNSLSGELLHATWRCVAEFGKLVEIGKRDFLGGGKLDMDVFLGSRSYCCFYLDAEMARRQSLVKDPDGSLNIDTGKIVKPLQTLKLSDSASYLLVGGLGGLGRAVARHLVEQGARRLVFMSRSAGSGPEDGDTVRELESMGCQVELVRGSVINKDDVSRAITQAPNLKGIIQASMVLRDENLVRMSLDHWNQAVAPKVTGTWNLHHAAIDAGVNLDFFVLFSSMSGVTGQAGQANYAGANTFLDTFVQFRTGLGLACSALDIGAVQDVGYVSQDEALLKRMKAVSAHGITEPELMEALTAAILIPQSSAGAKSDDERYIDKHTIGLGLSTNVPLNSKESRAFWRKDRRMAVYHNNASKSAAETAGTSGSDGLKSFLARAKSDTSVLKTEESTSLLAREIGRKLFGFLLRSDEDLNTTVPLSQLGMDSLVGVEMRSWWRQAFGFDISVLELLGMGNLDGLGRHAADGLLKVFGDAPA
;
A
#
# COMPACT_ATOMS: atom_id res chain seq x y z
N MET A 1 7.72 -22.58 -2.41
CA MET A 1 6.24 -22.56 -2.40
C MET A 1 5.70 -23.98 -2.61
N MET A 2 4.73 -24.46 -1.82
CA MET A 2 4.21 -25.84 -2.00
C MET A 2 3.23 -25.98 -3.18
N LYS A 3 2.47 -24.93 -3.50
CA LYS A 3 1.53 -24.93 -4.63
C LYS A 3 1.33 -23.52 -5.22
N PRO A 4 1.95 -23.21 -6.39
CA PRO A 4 1.70 -21.97 -7.12
C PRO A 4 0.20 -21.70 -7.31
N GLY A 5 -0.20 -20.43 -7.22
CA GLY A 5 -1.61 -20.01 -7.28
C GLY A 5 -2.34 -19.94 -5.94
N ARG A 6 -1.68 -20.28 -4.82
CA ARG A 6 -2.23 -20.12 -3.46
C ARG A 6 -1.22 -19.43 -2.55
N LEU A 7 -1.43 -18.15 -2.28
CA LEU A 7 -0.55 -17.34 -1.43
C LEU A 7 -0.36 -17.92 -0.03
N THR A 8 -1.36 -18.61 0.52
CA THR A 8 -1.28 -19.28 1.84
C THR A 8 -0.29 -20.44 1.90
N THR A 9 0.30 -20.83 0.77
CA THR A 9 1.31 -21.90 0.69
C THR A 9 2.74 -21.37 0.59
N LEU A 10 2.92 -20.04 0.62
CA LEU A 10 4.21 -19.40 0.80
C LEU A 10 4.73 -19.69 2.20
N HIS A 11 5.97 -20.13 2.29
CA HIS A 11 6.67 -20.42 3.53
C HIS A 11 8.17 -20.31 3.26
N TRP A 12 8.93 -19.96 4.30
CA TRP A 12 10.38 -20.07 4.27
C TRP A 12 10.78 -21.54 4.29
N ALA A 13 11.69 -21.92 3.39
CA ALA A 13 12.26 -23.25 3.34
C ALA A 13 13.78 -23.16 3.56
N ASN A 14 14.35 -24.13 4.27
CA ASN A 14 15.80 -24.19 4.45
C ASN A 14 16.46 -24.53 3.12
N ASN A 15 17.34 -23.66 2.66
CA ASN A 15 18.23 -23.92 1.54
C ASN A 15 19.59 -24.37 2.09
N SER A 16 19.69 -25.61 2.57
CA SER A 16 20.90 -26.17 3.18
C SER A 16 22.03 -26.49 2.18
N GLY A 17 21.90 -26.09 0.92
CA GLY A 17 22.84 -26.42 -0.16
C GLY A 17 23.96 -25.40 -0.41
N ASN A 18 23.85 -24.17 0.09
CA ASN A 18 24.74 -23.06 -0.34
C ASN A 18 25.92 -22.75 0.61
N ASP A 19 25.88 -23.16 1.89
CA ASP A 19 26.94 -22.83 2.86
C ASP A 19 28.30 -23.49 2.53
N GLU A 20 28.30 -24.60 1.77
CA GLU A 20 29.51 -25.33 1.34
C GLU A 20 29.94 -25.02 -0.10
N GLN A 21 29.22 -24.14 -0.80
CA GLN A 21 29.50 -23.86 -2.21
C GLN A 21 30.78 -23.00 -2.35
N THR A 22 31.69 -23.45 -3.21
CA THR A 22 32.89 -22.68 -3.57
C THR A 22 32.48 -21.61 -4.58
N LEU A 23 32.74 -20.34 -4.28
CA LEU A 23 32.46 -19.25 -5.21
C LEU A 23 33.40 -19.31 -6.41
N GLU A 24 32.85 -19.26 -7.61
CA GLU A 24 33.62 -19.30 -8.85
C GLU A 24 33.62 -17.93 -9.52
N GLY A 25 34.58 -17.70 -10.41
CA GLY A 25 34.58 -16.51 -11.25
C GLY A 25 34.36 -15.18 -10.53
N ASP A 26 33.40 -14.39 -11.03
CA ASP A 26 33.00 -13.10 -10.49
C ASP A 26 31.81 -13.21 -9.53
N ASP A 27 31.57 -14.38 -8.93
CA ASP A 27 30.50 -14.58 -7.96
C ASP A 27 30.73 -13.76 -6.69
N VAL A 28 29.67 -13.12 -6.20
CA VAL A 28 29.65 -12.37 -4.94
C VAL A 28 28.54 -12.94 -4.07
N GLU A 29 28.90 -13.41 -2.89
CA GLU A 29 27.91 -13.81 -1.89
C GLU A 29 27.52 -12.62 -1.03
N VAL A 30 26.21 -12.40 -0.92
CA VAL A 30 25.60 -11.28 -0.23
C VAL A 30 24.73 -11.79 0.91
N GLN A 31 24.95 -11.27 2.11
CA GLN A 31 23.98 -11.37 3.19
C GLN A 31 22.90 -10.31 2.97
N ILE A 32 21.66 -10.76 2.79
CA ILE A 32 20.53 -9.89 2.46
C ILE A 32 19.97 -9.27 3.73
N PHE A 33 19.79 -7.95 3.72
CA PHE A 33 19.15 -7.20 4.81
C PHE A 33 17.77 -6.68 4.41
N ALA A 34 17.57 -6.38 3.13
CA ALA A 34 16.27 -6.02 2.56
C ALA A 34 16.16 -6.55 1.12
N ALA A 35 14.95 -6.91 0.70
CA ALA A 35 14.67 -7.41 -0.65
C ALA A 35 13.46 -6.67 -1.25
N GLY A 36 13.55 -6.34 -2.54
CA GLY A 36 12.49 -5.63 -3.25
C GLY A 36 11.41 -6.58 -3.77
N LEU A 37 10.14 -6.27 -3.49
CA LEU A 37 8.99 -7.01 -4.02
C LEU A 37 8.54 -6.43 -5.36
N ASN A 38 8.59 -7.24 -6.41
CA ASN A 38 8.24 -6.82 -7.75
C ASN A 38 6.91 -7.45 -8.22
N PHE A 39 6.28 -6.84 -9.22
CA PHE A 39 4.99 -7.32 -9.76
C PHE A 39 5.10 -8.75 -10.30
N LYS A 40 6.27 -9.12 -10.86
CA LYS A 40 6.58 -10.49 -11.31
C LYS A 40 6.45 -11.51 -10.18
N ASP A 41 6.93 -11.19 -8.98
CA ASP A 41 6.88 -12.11 -7.84
C ASP A 41 5.43 -12.42 -7.44
N VAL A 42 4.60 -11.37 -7.44
CA VAL A 42 3.16 -11.48 -7.15
C VAL A 42 2.48 -12.32 -8.23
N LEU A 43 2.72 -12.05 -9.52
CA LEU A 43 2.12 -12.83 -10.60
C LEU A 43 2.57 -14.30 -10.60
N GLY A 44 3.84 -14.57 -10.29
CA GLY A 44 4.38 -15.92 -10.17
C GLY A 44 3.74 -16.67 -8.99
N ALA A 45 3.64 -16.02 -7.83
CA ALA A 45 2.99 -16.59 -6.65
C ALA A 45 1.49 -16.84 -6.87
N LEU A 46 0.81 -15.97 -7.60
CA LEU A 46 -0.59 -16.13 -8.00
C LEU A 46 -0.80 -17.12 -9.15
N GLY A 47 0.28 -17.64 -9.77
CA GLY A 47 0.20 -18.59 -10.87
C GLY A 47 -0.33 -17.99 -12.18
N VAL A 48 -0.33 -16.65 -12.30
CA VAL A 48 -0.72 -15.92 -13.52
C VAL A 48 0.38 -16.00 -14.57
N VAL A 49 1.63 -16.00 -14.12
CA VAL A 49 2.80 -16.32 -14.96
C VAL A 49 3.50 -17.55 -14.38
N PRO A 50 4.32 -18.27 -15.18
CA PRO A 50 5.08 -19.41 -14.67
C PRO A 50 5.87 -19.02 -13.41
N TYR A 51 5.70 -19.81 -12.35
CA TYR A 51 6.48 -19.64 -11.12
C TYR A 51 7.96 -19.90 -11.45
N PRO A 52 8.90 -19.02 -11.08
CA PRO A 52 10.31 -19.20 -11.45
C PRO A 52 10.88 -20.45 -10.77
N GLU A 53 11.64 -21.26 -11.52
CA GLU A 53 12.26 -22.47 -10.98
C GLU A 53 13.25 -22.12 -9.87
N ALA A 54 14.04 -21.06 -10.10
CA ALA A 54 14.92 -20.44 -9.13
C ALA A 54 14.14 -19.45 -8.24
N GLY A 55 13.11 -19.90 -7.51
CA GLY A 55 12.49 -19.13 -6.43
C GLY A 55 11.93 -17.73 -6.76
N LEU A 56 11.67 -16.91 -5.72
CA LEU A 56 11.10 -15.56 -5.84
C LEU A 56 12.12 -14.50 -5.40
N GLY A 57 11.90 -13.26 -5.84
CA GLY A 57 12.75 -12.11 -5.54
C GLY A 57 13.78 -11.86 -6.63
N LEU A 58 13.96 -10.57 -6.97
CA LEU A 58 14.79 -10.13 -8.09
C LEU A 58 15.94 -9.19 -7.67
N GLU A 59 15.82 -8.57 -6.50
CA GLU A 59 16.72 -7.50 -6.07
C GLU A 59 16.79 -7.40 -4.54
N GLY A 60 17.84 -6.74 -4.06
CA GLY A 60 17.95 -6.42 -2.65
C GLY A 60 19.11 -5.50 -2.29
N GLY A 61 19.18 -5.19 -1.00
CA GLY A 61 20.26 -4.48 -0.34
C GLY A 61 20.89 -5.36 0.73
N GLY A 62 22.24 -5.36 0.79
CA GLY A 62 22.94 -6.23 1.70
C GLY A 62 24.43 -5.97 1.83
N VAL A 63 25.11 -6.90 2.50
CA VAL A 63 26.55 -6.83 2.77
C VAL A 63 27.26 -8.00 2.10
N VAL A 64 28.36 -7.71 1.41
CA VAL A 64 29.22 -8.74 0.80
C VAL A 64 29.84 -9.60 1.90
N ARG A 65 29.71 -10.92 1.79
CA ARG A 65 30.27 -11.90 2.73
C ARG A 65 31.52 -12.57 2.20
N ARG A 66 31.46 -13.05 0.96
CA ARG A 66 32.55 -13.73 0.26
C ARG A 66 32.57 -13.28 -1.19
N VAL A 67 33.74 -13.36 -1.82
CA VAL A 67 33.95 -13.01 -3.22
C VAL A 67 34.70 -14.12 -3.95
N GLY A 68 34.35 -14.35 -5.20
CA GLY A 68 35.01 -15.27 -6.11
C GLY A 68 36.38 -14.74 -6.59
N PRO A 69 37.20 -15.60 -7.21
CA PRO A 69 38.59 -15.28 -7.57
C PRO A 69 38.76 -14.23 -8.67
N ARG A 70 37.70 -13.86 -9.41
CA ARG A 70 37.72 -12.86 -10.49
C ARG A 70 36.98 -11.56 -10.15
N VAL A 71 36.45 -11.44 -8.93
CA VAL A 71 35.86 -10.19 -8.40
C VAL A 71 36.97 -9.15 -8.23
N LYS A 72 36.73 -7.89 -8.62
CA LYS A 72 37.77 -6.84 -8.65
C LYS A 72 37.44 -5.61 -7.82
N ASP A 73 36.18 -5.20 -7.83
CA ASP A 73 35.70 -3.92 -7.31
C ASP A 73 34.99 -4.07 -5.95
N LEU A 74 34.59 -5.29 -5.58
CA LEU A 74 33.92 -5.61 -4.32
C LEU A 74 34.78 -6.45 -3.38
N GLN A 75 34.61 -6.25 -2.07
CA GLN A 75 35.24 -7.04 -1.02
C GLN A 75 34.28 -7.32 0.14
N PRO A 76 34.55 -8.35 0.97
CA PRO A 76 33.76 -8.61 2.18
C PRO A 76 33.61 -7.38 3.08
N GLY A 77 32.39 -7.14 3.55
CA GLY A 77 32.01 -5.98 4.35
C GLY A 77 31.48 -4.79 3.55
N ASP A 78 31.64 -4.77 2.23
CA ASP A 78 31.04 -3.73 1.39
C ASP A 78 29.51 -3.78 1.45
N ARG A 79 28.90 -2.60 1.56
CA ARG A 79 27.45 -2.41 1.46
C ARG A 79 27.08 -2.24 0.00
N ILE A 80 26.14 -3.04 -0.48
CA ILE A 80 25.75 -3.06 -1.88
C ILE A 80 24.24 -3.12 -2.06
N MET A 81 23.79 -2.68 -3.23
CA MET A 81 22.52 -3.09 -3.83
C MET A 81 22.82 -4.07 -4.96
N PHE A 82 21.90 -4.99 -5.25
CA PHE A 82 22.13 -6.03 -6.24
C PHE A 82 20.86 -6.47 -6.98
N LEU A 83 21.05 -7.04 -8.16
CA LEU A 83 20.10 -7.89 -8.86
C LEU A 83 20.51 -9.36 -8.72
N ALA A 84 19.54 -10.25 -8.50
CA ALA A 84 19.77 -11.68 -8.42
C ALA A 84 18.48 -12.45 -8.70
N ASP A 85 18.60 -13.71 -9.09
CA ASP A 85 17.50 -14.66 -8.92
C ASP A 85 17.45 -15.10 -7.44
N GLU A 86 16.27 -15.40 -6.90
CA GLU A 86 16.07 -15.85 -5.50
C GLU A 86 16.39 -14.82 -4.40
N ALA A 87 16.17 -13.53 -4.63
CA ALA A 87 16.49 -12.52 -3.63
C ALA A 87 15.65 -12.62 -2.34
N PHE A 88 14.55 -13.38 -2.31
CA PHE A 88 13.83 -13.70 -1.06
C PHE A 88 14.52 -14.84 -0.31
N ALA A 89 15.73 -14.56 0.14
CA ALA A 89 16.61 -15.46 0.87
C ALA A 89 17.36 -14.70 1.98
N SER A 90 18.02 -15.44 2.88
CA SER A 90 18.95 -14.82 3.84
C SER A 90 20.29 -14.48 3.19
N HIS A 91 20.69 -15.25 2.19
CA HIS A 91 21.91 -15.09 1.42
C HIS A 91 21.64 -15.38 -0.05
N VAL A 92 22.37 -14.72 -0.93
CA VAL A 92 22.34 -14.98 -2.38
C VAL A 92 23.75 -14.90 -2.95
N VAL A 93 23.99 -15.66 -4.00
CA VAL A 93 25.20 -15.55 -4.82
C VAL A 93 24.79 -14.93 -6.15
N THR A 94 25.41 -13.82 -6.51
CA THR A 94 25.16 -13.12 -7.77
C THR A 94 26.47 -12.57 -8.37
N PRO A 95 26.61 -12.47 -9.70
CA PRO A 95 27.81 -11.92 -10.33
C PRO A 95 28.09 -10.46 -9.92
N GLU A 96 29.38 -10.10 -9.78
CA GLU A 96 29.84 -8.75 -9.42
C GLU A 96 29.23 -7.66 -10.30
N ARG A 97 29.03 -7.92 -11.60
CA ARG A 97 28.44 -6.97 -12.56
C ARG A 97 26.97 -6.60 -12.27
N LEU A 98 26.28 -7.35 -11.42
CA LEU A 98 24.90 -7.11 -10.98
C LEU A 98 24.84 -6.42 -9.61
N CYS A 99 25.99 -6.06 -9.06
CA CYS A 99 26.13 -5.43 -7.76
C CYS A 99 26.69 -4.01 -7.92
N GLU A 100 26.23 -3.08 -7.10
CA GLU A 100 26.79 -1.74 -7.00
C GLU A 100 26.89 -1.32 -5.54
N LYS A 101 28.00 -0.64 -5.18
CA LYS A 101 28.19 -0.15 -3.80
C LYS A 101 27.19 0.94 -3.48
N ILE A 102 26.67 0.91 -2.26
CA ILE A 102 25.80 1.96 -1.74
C ILE A 102 26.54 2.82 -0.71
N PRO A 103 26.27 4.13 -0.67
CA PRO A 103 26.91 5.01 0.31
C PRO A 103 26.40 4.72 1.73
N ALA A 104 27.15 5.16 2.74
CA ALA A 104 26.88 4.81 4.13
C ALA A 104 25.53 5.33 4.65
N ASP A 105 25.02 6.41 4.06
CA ASP A 105 23.78 7.09 4.41
C ASP A 105 22.55 6.53 3.67
N LEU A 106 22.72 5.68 2.65
CA LEU A 106 21.61 4.99 1.99
C LEU A 106 21.26 3.71 2.77
N SER A 107 20.00 3.58 3.20
CA SER A 107 19.52 2.39 3.92
C SER A 107 19.48 1.16 2.99
N PHE A 108 19.46 -0.05 3.56
CA PHE A 108 19.32 -1.26 2.73
C PHE A 108 17.91 -1.35 2.14
N GLU A 109 16.91 -0.86 2.86
CA GLU A 109 15.52 -0.78 2.46
C GLU A 109 15.36 0.12 1.24
N ASP A 110 15.92 1.34 1.28
CA ASP A 110 15.90 2.25 0.14
C ASP A 110 16.68 1.66 -1.04
N ALA A 111 17.88 1.12 -0.77
CA ALA A 111 18.72 0.48 -1.77
C ALA A 111 18.02 -0.69 -2.46
N ALA A 112 17.22 -1.48 -1.73
CA ALA A 112 16.49 -2.63 -2.28
C ALA A 112 15.35 -2.23 -3.22
N THR A 113 14.96 -0.95 -3.28
CA THR A 113 13.91 -0.46 -4.21
C THR A 113 14.43 0.00 -5.56
N MET A 114 15.76 0.03 -5.76
CA MET A 114 16.39 0.70 -6.89
C MET A 114 16.75 -0.22 -8.07
N PRO A 115 17.40 -1.39 -7.88
CA PRO A 115 18.08 -2.11 -8.97
C PRO A 115 17.16 -2.47 -10.14
N ALA A 116 16.03 -3.14 -9.91
CA ALA A 116 15.16 -3.65 -10.94
C ALA A 116 14.42 -2.53 -11.67
N VAL A 117 13.93 -1.53 -10.94
CA VAL A 117 13.16 -0.43 -11.53
C VAL A 117 14.06 0.49 -12.34
N PHE A 118 15.25 0.83 -11.85
CA PHE A 118 16.19 1.69 -12.57
C PHE A 118 16.85 0.95 -13.73
N ALA A 119 17.26 -0.32 -13.58
CA ALA A 119 17.78 -1.09 -14.70
C ALA A 119 16.74 -1.22 -15.83
N THR A 120 15.48 -1.49 -15.48
CA THR A 120 14.39 -1.55 -16.46
C THR A 120 14.19 -0.22 -17.16
N ALA A 121 14.16 0.88 -16.42
CA ALA A 121 13.96 2.20 -16.99
C ALA A 121 15.15 2.65 -17.86
N VAL A 122 16.40 2.43 -17.42
CA VAL A 122 17.61 2.78 -18.20
C VAL A 122 17.64 2.00 -19.52
N CYS A 123 17.52 0.67 -19.47
CA CYS A 123 17.56 -0.15 -20.67
C CYS A 123 16.41 0.18 -21.63
N SER A 124 15.21 0.42 -21.09
CA SER A 124 14.03 0.71 -21.90
C SER A 124 14.10 2.09 -22.54
N LEU A 125 14.47 3.13 -21.78
CA LEU A 125 14.49 4.50 -22.28
C LEU A 125 15.69 4.77 -23.19
N PHE A 126 16.89 4.35 -22.79
CA PHE A 126 18.13 4.74 -23.47
C PHE A 126 18.67 3.66 -24.40
N ASN A 127 18.84 2.42 -23.93
CA ASN A 127 19.50 1.39 -24.73
C ASN A 127 18.61 0.93 -25.89
N ILE A 128 17.33 0.68 -25.61
CA ILE A 128 16.35 0.21 -26.60
C ILE A 128 15.59 1.39 -27.21
N GLY A 129 15.05 2.26 -26.34
CA GLY A 129 14.29 3.44 -26.75
C GLY A 129 15.14 4.44 -27.52
N GLY A 130 16.37 4.68 -27.09
CA GLY A 130 17.24 5.69 -27.68
C GLY A 130 16.77 7.12 -27.39
N LEU A 131 16.13 7.35 -26.24
CA LEU A 131 15.60 8.64 -25.83
C LEU A 131 16.71 9.70 -25.73
N ARG A 132 16.51 10.84 -26.37
CA ARG A 132 17.42 11.99 -26.36
C ARG A 132 16.72 13.24 -25.87
N LYS A 133 17.53 14.24 -25.50
CA LYS A 133 17.06 15.58 -25.13
C LYS A 133 16.13 16.15 -26.20
N GLY A 134 14.99 16.69 -25.77
CA GLY A 134 13.97 17.29 -26.62
C GLY A 134 13.01 16.29 -27.29
N GLN A 135 13.25 14.97 -27.17
CA GLN A 135 12.27 13.98 -27.61
C GLN A 135 11.17 13.82 -26.57
N SER A 136 9.99 13.43 -27.04
CA SER A 136 8.80 13.19 -26.22
C SER A 136 8.68 11.73 -25.81
N VAL A 137 8.27 11.49 -24.57
CA VAL A 137 8.05 10.15 -24.02
C VAL A 137 6.71 10.03 -23.30
N LEU A 138 5.97 8.96 -23.58
CA LEU A 138 4.78 8.57 -22.81
C LEU A 138 5.14 7.45 -21.84
N ILE A 139 4.99 7.70 -20.54
CA ILE A 139 5.31 6.75 -19.46
C ILE A 139 4.00 6.25 -18.85
N TYR A 140 3.75 4.94 -18.96
CA TYR A 140 2.59 4.32 -18.34
C TYR A 140 2.81 3.97 -16.87
N SER A 141 1.71 3.96 -16.11
CA SER A 141 1.73 3.68 -14.68
C SER A 141 2.81 4.53 -13.97
N ALA A 142 2.89 5.82 -14.31
CA ALA A 142 4.01 6.69 -13.99
C ALA A 142 4.26 6.87 -12.48
N ALA A 143 3.24 6.63 -11.65
CA ALA A 143 3.34 6.63 -10.19
C ALA A 143 3.65 5.24 -9.59
N GLY A 144 4.03 4.25 -10.40
CA GLY A 144 4.55 2.95 -9.95
C GLY A 144 6.09 2.90 -9.99
N GLY A 145 6.71 1.82 -9.50
CA GLY A 145 8.18 1.74 -9.34
C GLY A 145 8.98 2.06 -10.61
N VAL A 146 8.78 1.30 -11.71
CA VAL A 146 9.43 1.58 -13.00
C VAL A 146 9.01 2.95 -13.57
N GLY A 147 7.76 3.33 -13.38
CA GLY A 147 7.23 4.63 -13.82
C GLY A 147 8.00 5.79 -13.19
N LEU A 148 8.20 5.78 -11.88
CA LEU A 148 8.91 6.83 -11.15
C LEU A 148 10.40 6.88 -11.54
N ALA A 149 11.05 5.72 -11.69
CA ALA A 149 12.42 5.67 -12.19
C ALA A 149 12.51 6.26 -13.62
N ALA A 150 11.58 5.90 -14.50
CA ALA A 150 11.50 6.43 -15.86
C ALA A 150 11.23 7.94 -15.89
N MET A 151 10.35 8.46 -15.02
CA MET A 151 10.07 9.89 -14.88
C MET A 151 11.35 10.66 -14.48
N GLN A 152 12.12 10.14 -13.52
CA GLN A 152 13.38 10.75 -13.09
C GLN A 152 14.38 10.78 -14.25
N LEU A 153 14.62 9.63 -14.88
CA LEU A 153 15.60 9.50 -15.96
C LEU A 153 15.23 10.34 -17.20
N ALA A 154 13.95 10.37 -17.59
CA ALA A 154 13.48 11.19 -18.70
C ALA A 154 13.63 12.69 -18.39
N THR A 155 13.41 13.11 -17.15
CA THR A 155 13.63 14.50 -16.71
C THR A 155 15.11 14.87 -16.82
N MET A 156 16.00 13.97 -16.39
CA MET A 156 17.44 14.17 -16.48
C MET A 156 17.93 14.24 -17.93
N ALA A 157 17.35 13.43 -18.81
CA ALA A 157 17.64 13.46 -20.25
C ALA A 157 17.13 14.74 -20.92
N GLY A 158 16.27 15.53 -20.26
CA GLY A 158 15.61 16.71 -20.84
C GLY A 158 14.59 16.32 -21.91
N ALA A 159 13.89 15.21 -21.72
CA ALA A 159 12.79 14.77 -22.58
C ALA A 159 11.48 15.50 -22.23
N GLU A 160 10.57 15.59 -23.20
CA GLU A 160 9.21 16.07 -22.96
C GLU A 160 8.33 14.92 -22.47
N ILE A 161 7.92 14.98 -21.21
CA ILE A 161 7.24 13.86 -20.56
C ILE A 161 5.72 13.99 -20.67
N TYR A 162 5.08 12.86 -20.95
CA TYR A 162 3.66 12.61 -20.83
C TYR A 162 3.48 11.36 -19.98
N ALA A 163 2.45 11.33 -19.12
CA ALA A 163 2.29 10.29 -18.13
C ALA A 163 0.85 9.79 -18.03
N THR A 164 0.66 8.53 -17.65
CA THR A 164 -0.65 8.00 -17.26
C THR A 164 -0.65 7.51 -15.82
N VAL A 165 -1.75 7.76 -15.10
CA VAL A 165 -1.96 7.36 -13.70
C VAL A 165 -3.41 6.92 -13.46
N GLY A 166 -3.63 6.12 -12.41
CA GLY A 166 -4.94 5.51 -12.15
C GLY A 166 -5.92 6.37 -11.35
N ASN A 167 -5.51 7.49 -10.75
CA ASN A 167 -6.37 8.39 -9.99
C ASN A 167 -5.77 9.81 -9.87
N GLU A 168 -6.56 10.75 -9.35
CA GLU A 168 -6.19 12.17 -9.27
C GLU A 168 -5.07 12.44 -8.24
N ASP A 169 -5.02 11.70 -7.13
CA ASP A 169 -3.98 11.87 -6.11
C ASP A 169 -2.60 11.57 -6.69
N LYS A 170 -2.49 10.49 -7.47
CA LYS A 170 -1.29 10.15 -8.23
C LYS A 170 -0.98 11.19 -9.30
N ALA A 171 -1.99 11.82 -9.89
CA ALA A 171 -1.78 12.88 -10.87
C ALA A 171 -1.17 14.12 -10.21
N MET A 172 -1.73 14.56 -9.08
CA MET A 172 -1.20 15.69 -8.31
C MET A 172 0.21 15.41 -7.79
N TYR A 173 0.48 14.18 -7.33
CA TYR A 173 1.83 13.79 -6.96
C TYR A 173 2.85 14.02 -8.10
N LEU A 174 2.53 13.64 -9.34
CA LEU A 174 3.43 13.88 -10.48
C LEU A 174 3.58 15.37 -10.81
N VAL A 175 2.52 16.16 -10.65
CA VAL A 175 2.57 17.62 -10.82
C VAL A 175 3.50 18.24 -9.77
N ASP A 176 3.33 17.90 -8.50
CA ASP A 176 4.05 18.51 -7.39
C ASP A 176 5.51 18.04 -7.32
N ALA A 177 5.76 16.74 -7.51
CA ALA A 177 7.08 16.15 -7.35
C ALA A 177 7.99 16.32 -8.58
N PHE A 178 7.41 16.33 -9.79
CA PHE A 178 8.17 16.41 -11.04
C PHE A 178 7.94 17.72 -11.82
N GLY A 179 7.08 18.61 -11.33
CA GLY A 179 6.73 19.85 -12.03
C GLY A 179 6.01 19.60 -13.36
N LEU A 180 5.39 18.43 -13.53
CA LEU A 180 4.75 18.05 -14.79
C LEU A 180 3.45 18.85 -14.96
N PRO A 181 3.20 19.50 -16.11
CA PRO A 181 1.94 20.18 -16.35
C PRO A 181 0.76 19.21 -16.26
N ARG A 182 -0.31 19.58 -15.53
CA ARG A 182 -1.46 18.69 -15.31
C ARG A 182 -2.12 18.20 -16.60
N ASN A 183 -2.10 19.00 -17.66
CA ASN A 183 -2.59 18.62 -18.99
C ASN A 183 -1.76 17.53 -19.69
N ARG A 184 -0.57 17.17 -19.16
CA ARG A 184 0.26 16.05 -19.64
C ARG A 184 0.13 14.79 -18.80
N VAL A 185 -0.82 14.76 -17.86
CA VAL A 185 -1.12 13.60 -17.01
C VAL A 185 -2.52 13.05 -17.32
N PHE A 186 -2.58 11.82 -17.80
CA PHE A 186 -3.81 11.20 -18.29
C PHE A 186 -4.27 10.00 -17.45
N ASN A 187 -5.50 9.55 -17.65
CA ASN A 187 -6.03 8.35 -17.02
C ASN A 187 -5.37 7.09 -17.61
N SER A 188 -4.95 6.15 -16.78
CA SER A 188 -4.35 4.87 -17.20
C SER A 188 -5.34 3.71 -17.30
N ARG A 189 -6.62 3.89 -16.91
CA ARG A 189 -7.61 2.81 -16.80
C ARG A 189 -8.51 2.66 -18.03
N ASP A 190 -8.47 3.62 -18.94
CA ASP A 190 -9.27 3.63 -20.17
C ASP A 190 -8.47 4.26 -21.32
N ALA A 191 -9.01 4.25 -22.53
CA ALA A 191 -8.34 4.78 -23.72
C ALA A 191 -8.45 6.31 -23.88
N SER A 192 -9.00 7.06 -22.92
CA SER A 192 -9.16 8.52 -23.02
C SER A 192 -7.83 9.27 -23.14
N PHE A 193 -6.72 8.65 -22.72
CA PHE A 193 -5.39 9.23 -22.88
C PHE A 193 -5.00 9.46 -24.33
N VAL A 194 -5.57 8.70 -25.29
CA VAL A 194 -5.21 8.82 -26.71
C VAL A 194 -5.59 10.21 -27.23
N ASP A 195 -6.84 10.60 -27.06
CA ASP A 195 -7.34 11.89 -27.55
C ASP A 195 -6.68 13.05 -26.81
N ALA A 196 -6.46 12.90 -25.50
CA ALA A 196 -5.79 13.91 -24.69
C ALA A 196 -4.33 14.11 -25.11
N LEU A 197 -3.59 13.02 -25.32
CA LEU A 197 -2.21 13.07 -25.81
C LEU A 197 -2.14 13.65 -27.22
N MET A 198 -3.00 13.21 -28.14
CA MET A 198 -3.01 13.72 -29.51
C MET A 198 -3.30 15.22 -29.52
N LYS A 199 -4.18 15.71 -28.65
CA LYS A 199 -4.41 17.14 -28.50
C LYS A 199 -3.15 17.89 -28.04
N GLU A 200 -2.48 17.39 -27.00
CA GLU A 200 -1.28 18.04 -26.45
C GLU A 200 -0.06 17.95 -27.38
N THR A 201 -0.01 16.93 -28.25
CA THR A 201 1.06 16.70 -29.22
C THR A 201 0.72 17.23 -30.62
N ASN A 202 -0.38 17.98 -30.78
CA ASN A 202 -0.87 18.49 -32.07
C ASN A 202 -1.03 17.40 -33.15
N GLY A 203 -1.53 16.23 -32.75
CA GLY A 203 -1.78 15.07 -33.60
C GLY A 203 -0.53 14.27 -33.97
N ARG A 204 0.65 14.63 -33.44
CA ARG A 204 1.92 13.97 -33.77
C ARG A 204 2.11 12.65 -33.04
N GLY A 205 1.69 12.57 -31.77
CA GLY A 205 2.08 11.49 -30.86
C GLY A 205 3.46 11.70 -30.24
N VAL A 206 4.00 10.65 -29.61
CA VAL A 206 5.29 10.66 -28.88
C VAL A 206 6.40 9.88 -29.59
N ASP A 207 7.65 10.30 -29.40
CA ASP A 207 8.81 9.62 -30.00
C ASP A 207 9.09 8.26 -29.34
N LEU A 208 8.76 8.13 -28.06
CA LEU A 208 8.92 6.91 -27.29
C LEU A 208 7.69 6.66 -26.39
N ALA A 209 7.20 5.42 -26.35
CA ALA A 209 6.23 4.98 -25.35
C ALA A 209 6.81 3.84 -24.52
N LEU A 210 6.84 4.00 -23.19
CA LEU A 210 7.17 2.93 -22.25
C LEU A 210 5.87 2.30 -21.76
N ASN A 211 5.46 1.19 -22.37
CA ASN A 211 4.17 0.56 -22.11
C ASN A 211 4.25 -0.59 -21.11
N SER A 212 3.28 -0.65 -20.22
CA SER A 212 3.04 -1.78 -19.31
C SER A 212 1.58 -2.24 -19.31
N LEU A 213 0.74 -1.67 -20.19
CA LEU A 213 -0.68 -2.03 -20.31
C LEU A 213 -0.86 -3.21 -21.27
N SER A 214 -2.02 -3.86 -21.22
CA SER A 214 -2.33 -5.06 -22.01
C SER A 214 -3.63 -4.92 -22.80
N GLY A 215 -3.84 -5.79 -23.79
CA GLY A 215 -5.05 -5.83 -24.62
C GLY A 215 -5.33 -4.52 -25.35
N GLU A 216 -6.59 -4.09 -25.38
CA GLU A 216 -7.03 -2.88 -26.09
C GLU A 216 -6.24 -1.62 -25.73
N LEU A 217 -5.78 -1.52 -24.47
CA LEU A 217 -5.00 -0.36 -24.04
C LEU A 217 -3.58 -0.37 -24.62
N LEU A 218 -2.99 -1.54 -24.88
CA LEU A 218 -1.73 -1.66 -25.62
C LEU A 218 -1.91 -1.17 -27.06
N HIS A 219 -2.99 -1.56 -27.73
CA HIS A 219 -3.30 -1.07 -29.09
C HIS A 219 -3.56 0.45 -29.10
N ALA A 220 -4.23 0.97 -28.07
CA ALA A 220 -4.42 2.40 -27.89
C ALA A 220 -3.07 3.13 -27.70
N THR A 221 -2.14 2.56 -26.91
CA THR A 221 -0.77 3.06 -26.79
C THR A 221 -0.04 3.05 -28.13
N TRP A 222 -0.22 2.00 -28.94
CA TRP A 222 0.44 1.88 -30.23
C TRP A 222 0.06 3.00 -31.21
N ARG A 223 -1.18 3.48 -31.13
CA ARG A 223 -1.66 4.66 -31.89
C ARG A 223 -1.08 5.99 -31.40
N CYS A 224 -0.55 6.04 -30.18
CA CYS A 224 0.05 7.24 -29.59
C CYS A 224 1.49 7.49 -30.04
N VAL A 225 2.14 6.50 -30.68
CA VAL A 225 3.53 6.61 -31.12
C VAL A 225 3.60 7.42 -32.41
N ALA A 226 4.49 8.41 -32.46
CA ALA A 226 4.74 9.22 -33.64
C ALA A 226 5.37 8.39 -34.78
N GLU A 227 5.35 8.89 -36.00
CA GLU A 227 6.14 8.32 -37.09
C GLU A 227 7.63 8.26 -36.70
N PHE A 228 8.32 7.18 -37.07
CA PHE A 228 9.69 6.84 -36.65
C PHE A 228 9.89 6.64 -35.14
N GLY A 229 8.82 6.73 -34.34
CA GLY A 229 8.85 6.50 -32.91
C GLY A 229 8.95 5.02 -32.53
N LYS A 230 9.15 4.78 -31.23
CA LYS A 230 9.24 3.43 -30.68
C LYS A 230 8.24 3.19 -29.55
N LEU A 231 7.73 1.98 -29.46
CA LEU A 231 7.09 1.46 -28.26
C LEU A 231 8.01 0.43 -27.64
N VAL A 232 8.33 0.61 -26.36
CA VAL A 232 9.06 -0.36 -25.55
C VAL A 232 8.08 -1.00 -24.59
N GLU A 233 7.82 -2.28 -24.81
CA GLU A 233 6.91 -3.10 -24.03
C GLU A 233 7.65 -3.80 -22.90
N ILE A 234 7.18 -3.61 -21.67
CA ILE A 234 7.68 -4.31 -20.48
C ILE A 234 6.65 -5.27 -19.87
N GLY A 235 5.41 -5.28 -20.35
CA GLY A 235 4.38 -6.24 -19.97
C GLY A 235 4.58 -7.62 -20.62
N LYS A 236 4.15 -8.69 -19.94
CA LYS A 236 4.27 -10.09 -20.42
C LYS A 236 2.96 -10.71 -20.89
N ARG A 237 1.80 -10.14 -20.51
CA ARG A 237 0.48 -10.79 -20.66
C ARG A 237 0.13 -11.09 -22.12
N ASP A 238 0.18 -10.09 -23.00
CA ASP A 238 -0.20 -10.28 -24.40
C ASP A 238 0.73 -11.24 -25.15
N PHE A 239 2.03 -11.29 -24.81
CA PHE A 239 2.94 -12.25 -25.42
C PHE A 239 2.64 -13.68 -25.04
N LEU A 240 2.37 -13.94 -23.75
CA LEU A 240 1.99 -15.27 -23.28
C LEU A 240 0.66 -15.73 -23.90
N GLY A 241 -0.24 -14.78 -24.20
CA GLY A 241 -1.51 -15.02 -24.87
C GLY A 241 -1.45 -15.09 -26.40
N GLY A 242 -0.28 -14.87 -27.03
CA GLY A 242 -0.18 -14.83 -28.49
C GLY A 242 -0.90 -13.64 -29.14
N GLY A 243 -0.84 -12.47 -28.47
CA GLY A 243 -1.44 -11.22 -28.91
C GLY A 243 -1.01 -10.82 -30.32
N LYS A 244 -1.87 -10.08 -31.02
CA LYS A 244 -1.65 -9.60 -32.39
C LYS A 244 -1.39 -8.11 -32.37
N LEU A 245 -0.59 -7.62 -33.31
CA LEU A 245 -0.37 -6.19 -33.51
C LEU A 245 -0.92 -5.76 -34.87
N ASP A 246 -1.48 -4.56 -34.92
CA ASP A 246 -1.95 -3.96 -36.17
C ASP A 246 -0.75 -3.55 -37.03
N MET A 247 -0.70 -4.10 -38.24
CA MET A 247 0.45 -3.93 -39.15
C MET A 247 0.46 -2.58 -39.86
N ASP A 248 -0.68 -1.89 -39.93
CA ASP A 248 -0.81 -0.58 -40.57
C ASP A 248 -0.01 0.50 -39.84
N VAL A 249 0.05 0.45 -38.52
CA VAL A 249 0.79 1.39 -37.67
C VAL A 249 2.30 1.39 -38.02
N PHE A 250 2.85 0.25 -38.47
CA PHE A 250 4.24 0.16 -38.92
C PHE A 250 4.54 0.93 -40.22
N LEU A 251 3.52 1.31 -41.01
CA LEU A 251 3.73 2.11 -42.23
C LEU A 251 4.36 3.47 -41.92
N GLY A 252 4.17 4.00 -40.71
CA GLY A 252 4.85 5.20 -40.21
C GLY A 252 6.30 4.95 -39.78
N SER A 253 6.94 3.86 -40.22
CA SER A 253 8.30 3.47 -39.83
C SER A 253 8.51 3.33 -38.31
N ARG A 254 7.47 2.92 -37.60
CA ARG A 254 7.49 2.74 -36.14
C ARG A 254 8.20 1.43 -35.77
N SER A 255 8.88 1.43 -34.63
CA SER A 255 9.51 0.21 -34.09
C SER A 255 8.78 -0.26 -32.83
N TYR A 256 8.53 -1.56 -32.76
CA TYR A 256 8.01 -2.22 -31.57
C TYR A 256 9.14 -3.03 -30.94
N CYS A 257 9.47 -2.75 -29.69
CA CYS A 257 10.57 -3.40 -28.98
C CYS A 257 10.07 -3.98 -27.66
N CYS A 258 10.63 -5.11 -27.26
CA CYS A 258 10.31 -5.75 -25.98
C CYS A 258 11.55 -5.74 -25.09
N PHE A 259 11.36 -5.50 -23.80
CA PHE A 259 12.43 -5.58 -22.81
C PHE A 259 12.05 -6.50 -21.66
N TYR A 260 12.97 -7.40 -21.30
CA TYR A 260 12.84 -8.27 -20.14
C TYR A 260 14.13 -8.26 -19.34
N LEU A 261 14.04 -7.77 -18.10
CA LEU A 261 15.20 -7.68 -17.22
C LEU A 261 15.85 -9.04 -16.99
N ASP A 262 15.07 -10.11 -16.85
CA ASP A 262 15.56 -11.50 -16.72
C ASP A 262 16.53 -11.89 -17.85
N ALA A 263 16.15 -11.58 -19.09
CA ALA A 263 16.95 -11.92 -20.27
C ALA A 263 18.21 -11.05 -20.36
N GLU A 264 18.14 -9.82 -19.88
CA GLU A 264 19.27 -8.90 -19.86
C GLU A 264 20.26 -9.26 -18.74
N MET A 265 19.78 -9.66 -17.55
CA MET A 265 20.59 -10.19 -16.46
C MET A 265 21.40 -11.42 -16.89
N ALA A 266 20.85 -12.26 -17.77
CA ALA A 266 21.54 -13.43 -18.31
C ALA A 266 22.66 -13.09 -19.33
N ARG A 267 22.71 -11.86 -19.87
CA ARG A 267 23.77 -11.43 -20.80
C ARG A 267 25.03 -11.00 -20.04
N ARG A 268 26.21 -11.23 -20.63
CA ARG A 268 27.53 -10.91 -20.03
C ARG A 268 27.93 -9.42 -20.12
N GLN A 269 27.03 -8.53 -20.53
CA GLN A 269 27.33 -7.10 -20.72
C GLN A 269 26.88 -6.29 -19.49
N SER A 270 27.54 -5.17 -19.20
CA SER A 270 27.14 -4.28 -18.09
C SER A 270 25.76 -3.68 -18.36
N LEU A 271 24.88 -3.67 -17.35
CA LEU A 271 23.50 -3.21 -17.46
C LEU A 271 23.36 -1.68 -17.52
N VAL A 272 24.31 -0.95 -16.93
CA VAL A 272 24.14 0.49 -16.60
C VAL A 272 25.30 1.35 -17.12
N LYS A 273 26.45 0.76 -17.46
CA LYS A 273 27.64 1.48 -17.94
C LYS A 273 27.75 1.37 -19.46
N ASP A 274 28.04 2.49 -20.13
CA ASP A 274 28.44 2.50 -21.53
C ASP A 274 29.70 1.59 -21.72
N PRO A 275 30.04 1.15 -22.94
CA PRO A 275 31.23 0.32 -23.19
C PRO A 275 32.56 0.90 -22.70
N ASP A 276 32.60 2.22 -22.43
CA ASP A 276 33.74 2.94 -21.86
C ASP A 276 33.69 3.05 -20.32
N GLY A 277 32.68 2.46 -19.67
CA GLY A 277 32.51 2.46 -18.22
C GLY A 277 31.76 3.67 -17.66
N SER A 278 31.35 4.63 -18.49
CA SER A 278 30.69 5.85 -18.03
C SER A 278 29.18 5.65 -17.77
N LEU A 279 28.69 6.29 -16.70
CA LEU A 279 27.26 6.48 -16.45
C LEU A 279 26.92 7.92 -16.86
N ASN A 280 26.22 8.13 -17.99
CA ASN A 280 25.80 9.45 -18.45
C ASN A 280 24.52 9.95 -17.72
N ILE A 281 24.50 9.86 -16.38
CA ILE A 281 23.36 10.18 -15.53
C ILE A 281 23.86 10.98 -14.32
N ASP A 282 23.47 12.25 -14.20
CA ASP A 282 23.80 13.13 -13.07
C ASP A 282 23.01 12.76 -11.79
N THR A 283 23.58 11.91 -10.95
CA THR A 283 22.95 11.36 -9.73
C THR A 283 22.59 12.41 -8.66
N GLY A 284 22.99 13.68 -8.81
CA GLY A 284 22.65 14.77 -7.88
C GLY A 284 21.18 15.21 -7.89
N LYS A 285 20.34 14.65 -8.77
CA LYS A 285 18.91 14.99 -8.93
C LYS A 285 17.93 13.86 -8.60
N ILE A 286 18.40 12.76 -8.01
CA ILE A 286 17.54 11.65 -7.59
C ILE A 286 16.61 12.13 -6.46
N VAL A 287 15.30 12.00 -6.67
CA VAL A 287 14.29 12.33 -5.65
C VAL A 287 14.37 11.28 -4.56
N LYS A 288 14.49 11.72 -3.30
CA LYS A 288 14.64 10.83 -2.14
C LYS A 288 13.43 9.86 -2.03
N PRO A 289 13.65 8.61 -1.61
CA PRO A 289 12.59 7.66 -1.31
C PRO A 289 11.65 8.19 -0.22
N LEU A 290 10.46 7.58 -0.11
CA LEU A 290 9.50 7.83 0.97
C LEU A 290 10.23 7.81 2.31
N GLN A 291 10.11 8.89 3.08
CA GLN A 291 10.78 9.03 4.37
C GLN A 291 10.32 7.89 5.30
N THR A 292 11.25 7.02 5.69
CA THR A 292 11.03 6.01 6.74
C THR A 292 11.32 6.60 8.10
N LEU A 293 10.50 6.25 9.10
CA LEU A 293 10.68 6.73 10.46
C LEU A 293 11.92 6.08 11.07
N LYS A 294 12.88 6.91 11.51
CA LYS A 294 14.06 6.46 12.24
C LYS A 294 14.23 7.28 13.50
N LEU A 295 14.06 6.63 14.63
CA LEU A 295 14.20 7.22 15.95
C LEU A 295 15.65 7.13 16.41
N SER A 296 16.12 8.19 17.09
CA SER A 296 17.44 8.21 17.72
C SER A 296 17.48 7.23 18.89
N ASP A 297 18.51 6.39 18.93
CA ASP A 297 18.79 5.46 20.03
C ASP A 297 19.27 6.18 21.31
N SER A 298 19.88 7.35 21.16
CA SER A 298 20.37 8.20 22.26
C SER A 298 19.31 9.12 22.87
N ALA A 299 18.09 9.12 22.33
CA ALA A 299 16.98 9.95 22.80
C ALA A 299 16.00 9.17 23.67
N SER A 300 15.25 9.89 24.50
CA SER A 300 14.13 9.34 25.27
C SER A 300 12.79 9.71 24.64
N TYR A 301 11.79 8.84 24.81
CA TYR A 301 10.41 9.07 24.36
C TYR A 301 9.43 8.82 25.50
N LEU A 302 8.55 9.79 25.77
CA LEU A 302 7.60 9.76 26.87
C LEU A 302 6.20 9.36 26.38
N LEU A 303 5.68 8.23 26.90
CA LEU A 303 4.35 7.72 26.60
C LEU A 303 3.43 7.93 27.81
N VAL A 304 2.53 8.90 27.71
CA VAL A 304 1.57 9.23 28.77
C VAL A 304 0.29 8.43 28.55
N GLY A 305 -0.11 7.62 29.53
CA GLY A 305 -1.17 6.63 29.35
C GLY A 305 -0.76 5.43 28.48
N GLY A 306 0.54 5.26 28.24
CA GLY A 306 1.09 4.27 27.30
C GLY A 306 1.06 2.80 27.76
N LEU A 307 0.61 2.51 28.98
CA LEU A 307 0.60 1.13 29.51
C LEU A 307 -0.69 0.35 29.16
N GLY A 308 -1.67 0.99 28.51
CA GLY A 308 -2.84 0.30 27.96
C GLY A 308 -2.53 -0.40 26.63
N GLY A 309 -3.47 -1.21 26.12
CA GLY A 309 -3.26 -2.03 24.92
C GLY A 309 -2.69 -1.27 23.72
N LEU A 310 -3.28 -0.11 23.36
CA LEU A 310 -2.76 0.72 22.27
C LEU A 310 -1.36 1.26 22.57
N GLY A 311 -1.12 1.74 23.79
CA GLY A 311 0.16 2.32 24.15
C GLY A 311 1.32 1.31 24.13
N ARG A 312 1.03 0.04 24.44
CA ARG A 312 2.02 -1.05 24.33
C ARG A 312 2.34 -1.39 22.88
N ALA A 313 1.32 -1.44 22.00
CA ALA A 313 1.54 -1.58 20.56
C ALA A 313 2.44 -0.46 20.02
N VAL A 314 2.12 0.79 20.39
CA VAL A 314 2.94 1.96 20.06
C VAL A 314 4.37 1.83 20.58
N ALA A 315 4.56 1.39 21.82
CA ALA A 315 5.88 1.22 22.41
C ALA A 315 6.75 0.22 21.62
N ARG A 316 6.20 -0.93 21.25
CA ARG A 316 6.89 -1.93 20.42
C ARG A 316 7.29 -1.33 19.07
N HIS A 317 6.36 -0.66 18.41
CA HIS A 317 6.63 0.03 17.14
C HIS A 317 7.76 1.05 17.28
N LEU A 318 7.76 1.90 18.31
CA LEU A 318 8.86 2.86 18.51
C LEU A 318 10.22 2.17 18.70
N VAL A 319 10.29 1.05 19.42
CA VAL A 319 11.53 0.29 19.59
C VAL A 319 11.98 -0.34 18.27
N GLU A 320 11.06 -0.87 17.47
CA GLU A 320 11.33 -1.35 16.11
C GLU A 320 11.87 -0.23 15.21
N GLN A 321 11.36 1.01 15.36
CA GLN A 321 11.85 2.19 14.64
C GLN A 321 13.14 2.81 15.21
N GLY A 322 13.77 2.19 16.22
CA GLY A 322 15.08 2.58 16.74
C GLY A 322 15.11 3.21 18.14
N ALA A 323 13.96 3.41 18.80
CA ALA A 323 13.94 3.92 20.17
C ALA A 323 14.63 2.93 21.12
N ARG A 324 15.51 3.42 21.99
CA ARG A 324 16.19 2.61 23.01
C ARG A 324 15.97 3.08 24.45
N ARG A 325 15.20 4.14 24.65
CA ARG A 325 14.75 4.56 25.98
C ARG A 325 13.31 5.06 25.95
N LEU A 326 12.43 4.35 26.64
CA LEU A 326 11.02 4.70 26.78
C LEU A 326 10.69 5.03 28.24
N VAL A 327 9.96 6.12 28.45
CA VAL A 327 9.44 6.51 29.76
C VAL A 327 7.92 6.44 29.71
N PHE A 328 7.31 5.63 30.57
CA PHE A 328 5.86 5.54 30.68
C PHE A 328 5.36 6.33 31.87
N MET A 329 4.35 7.15 31.67
CA MET A 329 3.68 7.86 32.75
C MET A 329 2.22 7.43 32.85
N SER A 330 1.82 6.91 34.00
CA SER A 330 0.41 6.61 34.28
C SER A 330 0.12 6.54 35.79
N ARG A 331 -1.16 6.63 36.17
CA ARG A 331 -1.58 6.60 37.59
C ARG A 331 -1.23 5.29 38.29
N SER A 332 -1.16 4.20 37.52
CA SER A 332 -0.94 2.83 37.98
C SER A 332 0.39 2.26 37.49
N ALA A 333 1.28 3.06 36.91
CA ALA A 333 2.55 2.58 36.37
C ALA A 333 3.35 1.81 37.45
N GLY A 334 3.81 0.62 37.10
CA GLY A 334 4.53 -0.30 37.99
C GLY A 334 3.63 -1.15 38.88
N SER A 335 2.31 -1.03 38.77
CA SER A 335 1.33 -1.81 39.53
C SER A 335 0.27 -2.48 38.67
N GLY A 336 0.29 -2.27 37.35
CA GLY A 336 -0.58 -2.97 36.42
C GLY A 336 -0.16 -4.44 36.28
N PRO A 337 -1.12 -5.35 36.03
CA PRO A 337 -0.83 -6.78 35.93
C PRO A 337 0.13 -7.13 34.77
N GLU A 338 0.11 -6.35 33.70
CA GLU A 338 0.92 -6.57 32.48
C GLU A 338 2.14 -5.65 32.39
N ASP A 339 2.32 -4.74 33.35
CA ASP A 339 3.41 -3.74 33.31
C ASP A 339 4.78 -4.44 33.31
N GLY A 340 4.96 -5.45 34.17
CA GLY A 340 6.21 -6.20 34.27
C GLY A 340 6.53 -7.04 33.03
N ASP A 341 5.51 -7.59 32.37
CA ASP A 341 5.68 -8.32 31.10
C ASP A 341 6.07 -7.37 29.97
N THR A 342 5.41 -6.20 29.91
CA THR A 342 5.71 -5.15 28.93
C THR A 342 7.15 -4.64 29.08
N VAL A 343 7.59 -4.39 30.32
CA VAL A 343 8.98 -3.96 30.59
C VAL A 343 9.96 -5.03 30.10
N ARG A 344 9.75 -6.30 30.47
CA ARG A 344 10.62 -7.41 30.04
C ARG A 344 10.68 -7.56 28.52
N GLU A 345 9.54 -7.43 27.84
CA GLU A 345 9.46 -7.49 26.38
C GLU A 345 10.32 -6.40 25.74
N LEU A 346 10.11 -5.14 26.12
CA LEU A 346 10.85 -4.00 25.56
C LEU A 346 12.34 -4.04 25.91
N GLU A 347 12.71 -4.46 27.12
CA GLU A 347 14.10 -4.66 27.52
C GLU A 347 14.79 -5.77 26.71
N SER A 348 14.06 -6.84 26.38
CA SER A 348 14.57 -7.91 25.51
C SER A 348 14.84 -7.43 24.08
N MET A 349 14.14 -6.39 23.63
CA MET A 349 14.37 -5.69 22.36
C MET A 349 15.51 -4.66 22.44
N GLY A 350 16.21 -4.56 23.58
CA GLY A 350 17.32 -3.64 23.80
C GLY A 350 16.91 -2.23 24.22
N CYS A 351 15.67 -2.02 24.66
CA CYS A 351 15.18 -0.73 25.13
C CYS A 351 15.18 -0.63 26.65
N GLN A 352 15.74 0.44 27.21
CA GLN A 352 15.56 0.76 28.62
C GLN A 352 14.15 1.33 28.87
N VAL A 353 13.46 0.85 29.90
CA VAL A 353 12.11 1.30 30.26
C VAL A 353 12.08 1.91 31.65
N GLU A 354 11.52 3.11 31.78
CA GLU A 354 11.28 3.78 33.07
C GLU A 354 9.77 3.93 33.30
N LEU A 355 9.30 3.59 34.51
CA LEU A 355 7.88 3.66 34.88
C LEU A 355 7.66 4.79 35.91
N VAL A 356 7.02 5.86 35.49
CA VAL A 356 6.72 7.02 36.32
C VAL A 356 5.26 6.97 36.77
N ARG A 357 5.05 6.55 38.02
CA ARG A 357 3.72 6.60 38.63
C ARG A 357 3.32 8.06 38.91
N GLY A 358 2.20 8.50 38.35
CA GLY A 358 1.72 9.86 38.51
C GLY A 358 0.51 10.18 37.62
N SER A 359 -0.08 11.35 37.81
CA SER A 359 -1.20 11.82 36.99
C SER A 359 -0.78 12.97 36.09
N VAL A 360 -1.12 12.91 34.81
CA VAL A 360 -0.78 13.99 33.85
C VAL A 360 -1.43 15.33 34.21
N ILE A 361 -2.54 15.31 34.97
CA ILE A 361 -3.19 16.55 35.44
C ILE A 361 -2.46 17.19 36.64
N ASN A 362 -1.48 16.50 37.24
CA ASN A 362 -0.60 17.04 38.27
C ASN A 362 0.72 17.51 37.64
N LYS A 363 1.06 18.79 37.82
CA LYS A 363 2.24 19.41 37.22
C LYS A 363 3.57 18.83 37.72
N ASP A 364 3.64 18.50 39.01
CA ASP A 364 4.86 17.98 39.63
C ASP A 364 5.16 16.57 39.14
N ASP A 365 4.11 15.76 38.95
CA ASP A 365 4.22 14.43 38.36
C ASP A 365 4.72 14.48 36.91
N VAL A 366 4.20 15.41 36.11
CA VAL A 366 4.66 15.62 34.72
C VAL A 366 6.11 16.09 34.69
N SER A 367 6.47 17.06 35.54
CA SER A 367 7.85 17.58 35.62
C SER A 367 8.84 16.49 36.02
N ARG A 368 8.44 15.60 36.95
CA ARG A 368 9.21 14.42 37.33
C ARG A 368 9.40 13.46 36.16
N ALA A 369 8.35 13.20 35.38
CA ALA A 369 8.43 12.33 34.20
C ALA A 369 9.38 12.89 33.13
N ILE A 370 9.33 14.20 32.86
CA ILE A 370 10.26 14.85 31.92
C ILE A 370 11.69 14.80 32.43
N THR A 371 11.92 15.02 33.73
CA THR A 371 13.26 14.94 34.34
C THR A 371 13.87 13.54 34.21
N GLN A 372 13.04 12.50 34.27
CA GLN A 372 13.47 11.11 34.10
C GLN A 372 13.63 10.68 32.63
N ALA A 373 13.35 11.58 31.67
CA ALA A 373 13.52 11.36 30.24
C ALA A 373 14.66 12.23 29.69
N PRO A 374 15.94 11.90 29.93
CA PRO A 374 17.06 12.69 29.42
C PRO A 374 17.08 12.68 27.89
N ASN A 375 17.43 13.82 27.27
CA ASN A 375 17.36 13.98 25.81
C ASN A 375 15.98 13.59 25.25
N LEU A 376 14.91 14.08 25.88
CA LEU A 376 13.53 13.83 25.45
C LEU A 376 13.28 14.40 24.05
N LYS A 377 12.93 13.54 23.09
CA LYS A 377 12.67 13.93 21.70
C LYS A 377 11.24 13.71 21.23
N GLY A 378 10.47 12.89 21.92
CA GLY A 378 9.08 12.65 21.56
C GLY A 378 8.18 12.51 22.77
N ILE A 379 6.99 13.10 22.68
CA ILE A 379 5.90 12.87 23.64
C ILE A 379 4.70 12.29 22.89
N ILE A 380 4.14 11.19 23.39
CA ILE A 380 2.86 10.65 22.96
C ILE A 380 1.88 10.76 24.13
N GLN A 381 0.84 11.55 23.93
CA GLN A 381 -0.24 11.74 24.90
C GLN A 381 -1.43 10.84 24.55
N ALA A 382 -1.49 9.67 25.19
CA ALA A 382 -2.53 8.65 25.02
C ALA A 382 -3.46 8.49 26.25
N SER A 383 -3.39 9.38 27.23
CA SER A 383 -4.22 9.31 28.42
C SER A 383 -5.70 9.55 28.13
N MET A 384 -6.54 8.69 28.71
CA MET A 384 -7.96 8.65 28.44
C MET A 384 -8.75 8.16 29.65
N VAL A 385 -9.90 8.79 29.89
CA VAL A 385 -10.92 8.35 30.84
C VAL A 385 -12.27 8.55 30.16
N LEU A 386 -13.11 7.51 30.15
CA LEU A 386 -14.48 7.59 29.64
C LEU A 386 -15.48 7.77 30.79
N ARG A 387 -16.43 8.68 30.57
CA ARG A 387 -17.58 8.96 31.44
C ARG A 387 -18.80 9.25 30.57
N ASP A 388 -19.17 8.23 29.81
CA ASP A 388 -20.28 8.31 28.86
C ASP A 388 -21.59 8.50 29.61
N GLU A 389 -22.34 9.56 29.27
CA GLU A 389 -23.62 9.89 29.87
C GLU A 389 -24.39 10.82 28.91
N ASN A 390 -25.72 10.76 28.95
CA ASN A 390 -26.55 11.74 28.27
C ASN A 390 -26.26 13.15 28.80
N LEU A 391 -26.11 14.13 27.90
CA LEU A 391 -25.76 15.51 28.28
C LEU A 391 -26.67 16.08 29.39
N VAL A 392 -27.96 15.78 29.38
CA VAL A 392 -28.93 16.28 30.38
C VAL A 392 -28.70 15.67 31.77
N ARG A 393 -28.09 14.48 31.84
CA ARG A 393 -27.77 13.75 33.09
C ARG A 393 -26.28 13.85 33.47
N MET A 394 -25.47 14.46 32.63
CA MET A 394 -24.03 14.53 32.82
C MET A 394 -23.71 15.54 33.94
N SER A 395 -23.15 15.04 35.04
CA SER A 395 -22.66 15.89 36.11
C SER A 395 -21.38 16.61 35.70
N LEU A 396 -21.07 17.73 36.37
CA LEU A 396 -19.79 18.43 36.18
C LEU A 396 -18.59 17.53 36.52
N ASP A 397 -18.76 16.61 37.47
CA ASP A 397 -17.73 15.63 37.82
C ASP A 397 -17.47 14.63 36.69
N HIS A 398 -18.53 14.08 36.06
CA HIS A 398 -18.39 13.25 34.86
C HIS A 398 -17.70 13.99 33.71
N TRP A 399 -18.03 15.28 33.52
CA TRP A 399 -17.38 16.13 32.55
C TRP A 399 -15.87 16.27 32.84
N ASN A 400 -15.54 16.74 34.04
CA ASN A 400 -14.15 17.02 34.42
C ASN A 400 -13.27 15.76 34.40
N GLN A 401 -13.80 14.60 34.81
CA GLN A 401 -13.04 13.34 34.78
C GLN A 401 -12.63 12.92 33.36
N ALA A 402 -13.49 13.11 32.36
CA ALA A 402 -13.19 12.78 30.96
C ALA A 402 -12.30 13.83 30.29
N VAL A 403 -12.50 15.11 30.63
CA VAL A 403 -11.84 16.25 29.97
C VAL A 403 -10.43 16.47 30.50
N ALA A 404 -10.21 16.40 31.82
CA ALA A 404 -8.97 16.84 32.44
C ALA A 404 -7.70 16.13 31.92
N PRO A 405 -7.67 14.80 31.68
CA PRO A 405 -6.46 14.13 31.16
C PRO A 405 -6.00 14.66 29.80
N LYS A 406 -6.94 15.00 28.91
CA LYS A 406 -6.66 15.51 27.57
C LYS A 406 -6.43 17.02 27.55
N VAL A 407 -7.18 17.80 28.34
CA VAL A 407 -7.05 19.26 28.34
C VAL A 407 -5.95 19.71 29.29
N THR A 408 -6.17 19.58 30.60
CA THR A 408 -5.20 19.97 31.64
C THR A 408 -3.89 19.20 31.47
N GLY A 409 -3.97 17.91 31.17
CA GLY A 409 -2.77 17.09 30.97
C GLY A 409 -1.90 17.54 29.81
N THR A 410 -2.50 17.89 28.66
CA THR A 410 -1.75 18.39 27.50
C THR A 410 -1.11 19.75 27.78
N TRP A 411 -1.81 20.65 28.48
CA TRP A 411 -1.22 21.92 28.94
C TRP A 411 -0.04 21.71 29.89
N ASN A 412 -0.14 20.78 30.84
CA ASN A 412 0.94 20.47 31.75
C ASN A 412 2.17 19.94 31.00
N LEU A 413 1.97 19.02 30.04
CA LEU A 413 3.06 18.49 29.21
C LEU A 413 3.72 19.58 28.36
N HIS A 414 2.91 20.46 27.76
CA HIS A 414 3.38 21.59 26.98
C HIS A 414 4.26 22.54 27.80
N HIS A 415 3.75 23.00 28.95
CA HIS A 415 4.49 23.91 29.82
C HIS A 415 5.75 23.26 30.37
N ALA A 416 5.66 22.04 30.88
CA ALA A 416 6.81 21.36 31.45
C ALA A 416 7.92 21.09 30.41
N ALA A 417 7.56 20.79 29.16
CA ALA A 417 8.55 20.66 28.07
C ALA A 417 9.24 21.99 27.74
N ILE A 418 8.49 23.10 27.72
CA ILE A 418 9.03 24.45 27.49
C ILE A 418 9.92 24.87 28.66
N ASP A 419 9.46 24.71 29.89
CA ASP A 419 10.17 25.10 31.12
C ASP A 419 11.49 24.32 31.26
N ALA A 420 11.50 23.06 30.82
CA ALA A 420 12.71 22.23 30.77
C ALA A 420 13.62 22.51 29.55
N GLY A 421 13.25 23.42 28.65
CA GLY A 421 14.01 23.75 27.44
C GLY A 421 14.11 22.60 26.43
N VAL A 422 13.14 21.67 26.43
CA VAL A 422 13.16 20.48 25.58
C VAL A 422 12.75 20.84 24.16
N ASN A 423 13.63 20.56 23.19
CA ASN A 423 13.31 20.64 21.77
C ASN A 423 12.85 19.27 21.25
N LEU A 424 11.52 19.09 21.19
CA LEU A 424 10.87 17.87 20.71
C LEU A 424 10.92 17.79 19.19
N ASP A 425 11.24 16.59 18.69
CA ASP A 425 11.12 16.26 17.27
C ASP A 425 9.63 16.01 16.94
N PHE A 426 8.88 15.37 17.85
CA PHE A 426 7.43 15.17 17.72
C PHE A 426 6.65 15.32 19.05
N PHE A 427 5.38 15.71 18.95
CA PHE A 427 4.41 15.68 20.05
C PHE A 427 3.05 15.22 19.52
N VAL A 428 2.75 13.94 19.68
CA VAL A 428 1.55 13.30 19.13
C VAL A 428 0.46 13.23 20.20
N LEU A 429 -0.73 13.71 19.86
CA LEU A 429 -1.93 13.68 20.70
C LEU A 429 -2.87 12.60 20.17
N PHE A 430 -3.22 11.61 21.00
CA PHE A 430 -4.26 10.65 20.63
C PHE A 430 -5.61 11.32 20.89
N SER A 431 -6.25 11.75 19.82
CA SER A 431 -7.58 12.33 19.78
C SER A 431 -8.61 11.25 19.42
N SER A 432 -9.77 11.64 18.89
CA SER A 432 -10.82 10.68 18.52
C SER A 432 -11.73 11.24 17.45
N MET A 433 -12.15 10.38 16.52
CA MET A 433 -13.20 10.69 15.54
C MET A 433 -14.51 11.18 16.17
N SER A 434 -14.75 10.93 17.47
CA SER A 434 -15.88 11.51 18.21
C SER A 434 -15.83 13.04 18.32
N GLY A 435 -14.65 13.67 18.34
CA GLY A 435 -14.48 15.12 18.32
C GLY A 435 -14.89 15.75 16.98
N VAL A 436 -14.71 15.01 15.89
CA VAL A 436 -15.04 15.44 14.52
C VAL A 436 -16.51 15.16 14.19
N THR A 437 -16.95 13.91 14.37
CA THR A 437 -18.28 13.44 13.96
C THR A 437 -19.35 13.60 15.03
N GLY A 438 -18.95 13.72 16.30
CA GLY A 438 -19.85 13.66 17.45
C GLY A 438 -20.31 12.24 17.76
N GLN A 439 -20.47 11.92 19.05
CA GLN A 439 -21.04 10.62 19.48
C GLN A 439 -22.04 10.85 20.60
N ALA A 440 -23.23 10.27 20.46
CA ALA A 440 -24.29 10.41 21.47
C ALA A 440 -23.83 9.79 22.81
N GLY A 441 -23.94 10.55 23.89
CA GLY A 441 -23.47 10.14 25.22
C GLY A 441 -22.02 10.52 25.52
N GLN A 442 -21.26 11.06 24.56
CA GLN A 442 -19.84 11.38 24.72
C GLN A 442 -19.55 12.88 24.59
N ALA A 443 -20.46 13.76 25.03
CA ALA A 443 -20.29 15.21 24.86
C ALA A 443 -19.00 15.74 25.52
N ASN A 444 -18.68 15.23 26.71
CA ASN A 444 -17.43 15.52 27.43
C ASN A 444 -16.19 15.03 26.67
N TYR A 445 -16.19 13.76 26.24
CA TYR A 445 -15.07 13.13 25.55
C TYR A 445 -14.84 13.77 24.17
N ALA A 446 -15.89 13.98 23.37
CA ALA A 446 -15.83 14.68 22.10
C ALA A 446 -15.27 16.10 22.28
N GLY A 447 -15.77 16.87 23.27
CA GLY A 447 -15.25 18.21 23.57
C GLY A 447 -13.77 18.22 23.96
N ALA A 448 -13.31 17.21 24.70
CA ALA A 448 -11.90 17.07 25.07
C ALA A 448 -11.00 16.76 23.86
N ASN A 449 -11.50 15.98 22.88
CA ASN A 449 -10.77 15.65 21.65
C ASN A 449 -10.74 16.84 20.68
N THR A 450 -11.86 17.55 20.49
CA THR A 450 -11.87 18.81 19.72
C THR A 450 -10.87 19.83 20.28
N PHE A 451 -10.69 19.88 21.60
CA PHE A 451 -9.62 20.68 22.19
C PHE A 451 -8.23 20.25 21.69
N LEU A 452 -7.92 18.95 21.66
CA LEU A 452 -6.61 18.46 21.18
C LEU A 452 -6.37 18.89 19.73
N ASP A 453 -7.38 18.75 18.86
CA ASP A 453 -7.28 19.12 17.45
C ASP A 453 -6.99 20.63 17.30
N THR A 454 -7.63 21.47 18.11
CA THR A 454 -7.33 22.91 18.14
C THR A 454 -5.99 23.23 18.81
N PHE A 455 -5.54 22.42 19.77
CA PHE A 455 -4.27 22.60 20.45
C PHE A 455 -3.10 22.35 19.51
N VAL A 456 -3.24 21.41 18.56
CA VAL A 456 -2.26 21.21 17.49
C VAL A 456 -2.03 22.53 16.76
N GLN A 457 -3.09 23.22 16.33
CA GLN A 457 -2.99 24.50 15.62
C GLN A 457 -2.31 25.59 16.46
N PHE A 458 -2.66 25.67 17.76
CA PHE A 458 -1.99 26.58 18.67
C PHE A 458 -0.48 26.30 18.75
N ARG A 459 -0.11 25.04 18.98
CA ARG A 459 1.29 24.66 19.21
C ARG A 459 2.14 24.75 17.94
N THR A 460 1.61 24.33 16.79
CA THR A 460 2.28 24.47 15.49
C THR A 460 2.35 25.92 15.05
N GLY A 461 1.37 26.76 15.43
CA GLY A 461 1.43 28.22 15.26
C GLY A 461 2.58 28.90 16.02
N LEU A 462 3.08 28.26 17.08
CA LEU A 462 4.31 28.67 17.79
C LEU A 462 5.60 28.13 17.13
N GLY A 463 5.49 27.40 16.01
CA GLY A 463 6.60 26.71 15.35
C GLY A 463 7.07 25.46 16.09
N LEU A 464 6.26 24.92 17.01
CA LEU A 464 6.61 23.74 17.82
C LEU A 464 5.93 22.49 17.27
N ALA A 465 6.61 21.33 17.34
CA ALA A 465 6.03 20.06 16.91
C ALA A 465 4.72 19.75 17.64
N CYS A 466 3.68 19.42 16.87
CA CYS A 466 2.45 18.84 17.36
C CYS A 466 1.68 18.17 16.21
N SER A 467 1.07 17.03 16.48
CA SER A 467 0.10 16.38 15.59
C SER A 467 -0.98 15.67 16.40
N ALA A 468 -2.16 15.47 15.80
CA ALA A 468 -3.26 14.73 16.40
C ALA A 468 -3.65 13.53 15.54
N LEU A 469 -3.94 12.42 16.20
CA LEU A 469 -4.58 11.25 15.60
C LEU A 469 -6.02 11.18 16.06
N ASP A 470 -6.97 11.48 15.17
CA ASP A 470 -8.39 11.28 15.41
C ASP A 470 -8.74 9.82 15.21
N ILE A 471 -8.59 9.05 16.28
CA ILE A 471 -8.68 7.60 16.23
C ILE A 471 -10.15 7.17 16.24
N GLY A 472 -10.55 6.45 15.18
CA GLY A 472 -11.77 5.65 15.11
C GLY A 472 -11.66 4.42 16.01
N ALA A 473 -12.66 3.55 15.96
CA ALA A 473 -12.68 2.42 16.88
C ALA A 473 -11.70 1.32 16.44
N VAL A 474 -10.74 0.99 17.29
CA VAL A 474 -9.68 0.00 17.02
C VAL A 474 -10.17 -1.40 17.41
N GLN A 475 -10.28 -2.31 16.45
CA GLN A 475 -11.05 -3.56 16.64
C GLN A 475 -10.25 -4.73 17.22
N ASP A 476 -8.93 -4.72 17.07
CA ASP A 476 -8.01 -5.81 17.40
C ASP A 476 -7.21 -5.54 18.68
N VAL A 477 -7.00 -4.28 19.07
CA VAL A 477 -6.26 -3.92 20.29
C VAL A 477 -6.95 -2.80 21.11
N GLY A 478 -6.80 -2.86 22.44
CA GLY A 478 -7.21 -1.80 23.35
C GLY A 478 -8.61 -1.93 23.94
N TYR A 479 -9.18 -0.79 24.34
CA TYR A 479 -10.45 -0.75 25.09
C TYR A 479 -11.61 -1.40 24.33
N VAL A 480 -11.69 -1.16 23.02
CA VAL A 480 -12.78 -1.69 22.17
C VAL A 480 -12.66 -3.20 22.01
N SER A 481 -11.46 -3.75 21.77
CA SER A 481 -11.30 -5.20 21.62
C SER A 481 -11.57 -5.99 22.91
N GLN A 482 -11.48 -5.32 24.07
CA GLN A 482 -11.80 -5.89 25.38
C GLN A 482 -13.29 -5.86 25.75
N ASP A 483 -14.14 -5.16 24.98
CA ASP A 483 -15.58 -5.06 25.20
C ASP A 483 -16.37 -5.61 24.00
N GLU A 484 -16.74 -6.90 24.08
CA GLU A 484 -17.52 -7.59 23.05
C GLU A 484 -18.89 -6.91 22.77
N ALA A 485 -19.50 -6.32 23.79
CA ALA A 485 -20.80 -5.64 23.64
C ALA A 485 -20.64 -4.33 22.86
N LEU A 486 -19.55 -3.59 23.10
CA LEU A 486 -19.19 -2.40 22.33
C LEU A 486 -18.87 -2.74 20.88
N LEU A 487 -18.07 -3.79 20.61
CA LEU A 487 -17.79 -4.28 19.26
C LEU A 487 -19.08 -4.65 18.51
N LYS A 488 -20.01 -5.33 19.17
CA LYS A 488 -21.30 -5.70 18.57
C LYS A 488 -22.15 -4.47 18.25
N ARG A 489 -22.17 -3.46 19.13
CA ARG A 489 -22.86 -2.18 18.90
C ARG A 489 -22.24 -1.40 17.74
N MET A 490 -20.91 -1.38 17.64
CA MET A 490 -20.20 -0.73 16.54
C MET A 490 -20.53 -1.35 15.18
N LYS A 491 -20.50 -2.69 15.09
CA LYS A 491 -20.92 -3.40 13.88
C LYS A 491 -22.37 -3.07 13.52
N ALA A 492 -23.25 -2.94 14.51
CA ALA A 492 -24.66 -2.60 14.30
C ALA A 492 -24.89 -1.17 13.77
N VAL A 493 -23.98 -0.23 14.01
CA VAL A 493 -24.04 1.13 13.45
C VAL A 493 -23.25 1.28 12.14
N SER A 494 -22.85 0.17 11.51
CA SER A 494 -22.07 0.14 10.27
C SER A 494 -20.71 0.85 10.37
N ALA A 495 -20.18 1.05 11.58
CA ALA A 495 -18.87 1.65 11.78
C ALA A 495 -17.78 0.68 11.29
N HIS A 496 -16.81 1.22 10.56
CA HIS A 496 -15.60 0.48 10.19
C HIS A 496 -14.64 0.47 11.39
N GLY A 497 -14.12 -0.71 11.72
CA GLY A 497 -13.10 -0.85 12.76
C GLY A 497 -11.71 -0.73 12.13
N ILE A 498 -10.84 0.09 12.72
CA ILE A 498 -9.44 0.19 12.31
C ILE A 498 -8.61 -0.90 12.98
N THR A 499 -7.49 -1.25 12.36
CA THR A 499 -6.54 -2.28 12.82
C THR A 499 -5.30 -1.66 13.47
N GLU A 500 -4.55 -2.46 14.24
CA GLU A 500 -3.28 -2.06 14.85
C GLU A 500 -2.26 -1.57 13.79
N PRO A 501 -2.05 -2.23 12.64
CA PRO A 501 -1.14 -1.75 11.60
C PRO A 501 -1.54 -0.38 11.02
N GLU A 502 -2.83 -0.17 10.72
CA GLU A 502 -3.31 1.12 10.20
C GLU A 502 -3.05 2.26 11.20
N LEU A 503 -3.18 1.98 12.51
CA LEU A 503 -2.83 2.94 13.55
C LEU A 503 -1.31 3.21 13.58
N MET A 504 -0.46 2.19 13.42
CA MET A 504 1.00 2.38 13.40
C MET A 504 1.47 3.17 12.17
N GLU A 505 0.86 2.94 11.00
CA GLU A 505 1.11 3.73 9.78
C GLU A 505 0.72 5.20 10.00
N ALA A 506 -0.45 5.44 10.58
CA ALA A 506 -0.90 6.79 10.91
C ALA A 506 -0.02 7.49 11.94
N LEU A 507 0.41 6.76 12.98
CA LEU A 507 1.38 7.27 13.95
C LEU A 507 2.70 7.64 13.29
N THR A 508 3.21 6.78 12.40
CA THR A 508 4.44 7.00 11.65
C THR A 508 4.31 8.28 10.80
N ALA A 509 3.20 8.43 10.08
CA ALA A 509 2.89 9.64 9.36
C ALA A 509 2.85 10.86 10.29
N ALA A 510 2.14 10.79 11.42
CA ALA A 510 2.02 11.89 12.38
C ALA A 510 3.35 12.34 13.00
N ILE A 511 4.32 11.43 13.14
CA ILE A 511 5.67 11.74 13.61
C ILE A 511 6.50 12.41 12.51
N LEU A 512 6.31 11.99 11.25
CA LEU A 512 7.07 12.48 10.10
C LEU A 512 6.54 13.82 9.53
N ILE A 513 5.38 14.32 9.99
CA ILE A 513 4.85 15.61 9.53
C ILE A 513 5.88 16.71 9.83
N PRO A 514 6.33 17.48 8.80
CA PRO A 514 7.30 18.55 9.00
C PRO A 514 6.81 19.61 9.99
N GLN A 515 7.73 20.08 10.82
CA GLN A 515 7.48 21.25 11.68
C GLN A 515 7.23 22.47 10.78
N SER A 516 6.10 23.15 10.99
CA SER A 516 5.77 24.35 10.24
C SER A 516 6.64 25.52 10.69
N SER A 517 7.20 26.27 9.74
CA SER A 517 7.89 27.52 10.02
C SER A 517 6.87 28.54 10.55
N ALA A 518 7.16 29.15 11.70
CA ALA A 518 6.30 30.20 12.24
C ALA A 518 6.10 31.32 11.20
N GLY A 519 4.85 31.59 10.82
CA GLY A 519 4.49 32.71 9.93
C GLY A 519 4.24 32.38 8.45
N ALA A 520 4.19 31.11 8.04
CA ALA A 520 3.77 30.75 6.68
C ALA A 520 2.29 31.08 6.46
N LYS A 521 2.00 32.16 5.73
CA LYS A 521 0.64 32.47 5.24
C LYS A 521 0.36 31.58 4.02
N SER A 522 -0.73 30.82 4.05
CA SER A 522 -1.24 30.16 2.85
C SER A 522 -2.04 31.18 2.02
N ASP A 523 -1.73 31.30 0.73
CA ASP A 523 -2.51 32.08 -0.24
C ASP A 523 -3.82 31.38 -0.67
N ASP A 524 -4.15 30.23 -0.07
CA ASP A 524 -5.38 29.50 -0.37
C ASP A 524 -6.55 30.00 0.50
N GLU A 525 -7.68 30.34 -0.12
CA GLU A 525 -8.91 30.76 0.56
C GLU A 525 -9.56 29.63 1.40
N ARG A 526 -9.03 28.41 1.30
CA ARG A 526 -9.53 27.22 2.02
C ARG A 526 -8.62 26.82 3.17
N TYR A 527 -9.22 26.65 4.34
CA TYR A 527 -8.55 26.13 5.52
C TYR A 527 -8.19 24.65 5.35
N ILE A 528 -6.91 24.30 5.51
CA ILE A 528 -6.40 22.92 5.51
C ILE A 528 -5.48 22.74 6.72
N ASP A 529 -5.82 21.82 7.62
CA ASP A 529 -4.93 21.37 8.69
C ASP A 529 -4.17 20.12 8.23
N LYS A 530 -2.84 20.21 8.18
CA LYS A 530 -1.96 19.10 7.77
C LYS A 530 -1.46 18.26 8.94
N HIS A 531 -1.73 18.70 10.18
CA HIS A 531 -1.17 18.11 11.40
C HIS A 531 -2.17 17.20 12.13
N THR A 532 -3.40 17.06 11.61
CA THR A 532 -4.45 16.20 12.17
C THR A 532 -4.81 15.09 11.17
N ILE A 533 -4.71 13.83 11.60
CA ILE A 533 -5.01 12.65 10.78
C ILE A 533 -6.22 11.92 11.36
N GLY A 534 -7.29 11.80 10.56
CA GLY A 534 -8.49 11.03 10.90
C GLY A 534 -8.42 9.58 10.45
N LEU A 535 -8.74 8.65 11.36
CA LEU A 535 -8.71 7.20 11.12
C LEU A 535 -10.10 6.58 11.32
N GLY A 536 -10.49 5.68 10.41
CA GLY A 536 -11.73 4.90 10.56
C GLY A 536 -13.01 5.67 10.25
N LEU A 537 -12.93 6.79 9.53
CA LEU A 537 -14.11 7.48 8.99
C LEU A 537 -14.59 6.82 7.68
N SER A 538 -15.00 5.55 7.78
CA SER A 538 -15.56 4.76 6.68
C SER A 538 -16.70 3.87 7.18
N THR A 539 -17.47 3.32 6.25
CA THR A 539 -18.64 2.48 6.55
C THR A 539 -18.57 1.16 5.81
N ASN A 540 -18.89 0.06 6.49
CA ASN A 540 -18.98 -1.26 5.85
C ASN A 540 -20.22 -1.39 4.94
N VAL A 541 -21.17 -0.45 5.03
CA VAL A 541 -22.38 -0.38 4.21
C VAL A 541 -22.43 0.99 3.54
N PRO A 542 -22.58 1.09 2.20
CA PRO A 542 -22.63 2.36 1.49
C PRO A 542 -23.58 3.38 2.13
N LEU A 543 -23.15 4.64 2.25
CA LEU A 543 -23.94 5.69 2.92
C LEU A 543 -25.30 5.96 2.26
N ASN A 544 -25.43 5.67 0.97
CA ASN A 544 -26.68 5.80 0.22
C ASN A 544 -27.65 4.64 0.47
N SER A 545 -27.19 3.49 0.96
CA SER A 545 -28.03 2.32 1.25
C SER A 545 -29.02 2.61 2.38
N LYS A 546 -30.23 2.05 2.30
CA LYS A 546 -31.24 2.19 3.37
C LYS A 546 -30.86 1.41 4.62
N GLU A 547 -29.93 0.46 4.50
CA GLU A 547 -29.41 -0.41 5.54
C GLU A 547 -28.28 0.26 6.33
N SER A 548 -27.61 1.28 5.77
CA SER A 548 -26.55 2.01 6.49
C SER A 548 -27.09 2.68 7.75
N ARG A 549 -26.47 2.37 8.89
CA ARG A 549 -26.79 2.89 10.23
C ARG A 549 -25.72 3.85 10.77
N ALA A 550 -24.80 4.31 9.92
CA ALA A 550 -23.77 5.26 10.32
C ALA A 550 -24.43 6.53 10.90
N PHE A 551 -24.09 6.85 12.15
CA PHE A 551 -24.73 7.94 12.88
C PHE A 551 -24.46 9.32 12.25
N TRP A 552 -23.29 9.49 11.63
CA TRP A 552 -22.88 10.70 10.92
C TRP A 552 -23.40 10.77 9.48
N ARG A 553 -24.15 9.76 9.00
CA ARG A 553 -24.71 9.72 7.64
C ARG A 553 -25.52 10.97 7.29
N LYS A 554 -26.25 11.54 8.24
CA LYS A 554 -27.11 12.72 7.97
C LYS A 554 -26.42 14.05 8.31
N ASP A 555 -25.16 14.01 8.71
CA ASP A 555 -24.42 15.22 9.06
C ASP A 555 -23.98 15.96 7.80
N ARG A 556 -24.41 17.22 7.66
CA ARG A 556 -24.06 18.06 6.50
C ARG A 556 -22.55 18.35 6.43
N ARG A 557 -21.85 18.31 7.57
CA ARG A 557 -20.38 18.47 7.63
C ARG A 557 -19.68 17.29 6.93
N MET A 558 -20.33 16.14 6.83
CA MET A 558 -19.81 14.92 6.19
C MET A 558 -20.25 14.78 4.74
N ALA A 559 -20.78 15.83 4.10
CA ALA A 559 -21.29 15.78 2.73
C ALA A 559 -20.25 15.28 1.71
N VAL A 560 -18.96 15.56 1.93
CA VAL A 560 -17.88 15.09 1.04
C VAL A 560 -17.83 13.55 0.95
N TYR A 561 -18.17 12.83 2.02
CA TYR A 561 -18.19 11.37 2.04
C TYR A 561 -19.34 10.77 1.24
N HIS A 562 -20.47 11.47 1.12
CA HIS A 562 -21.56 11.07 0.22
C HIS A 562 -21.15 11.20 -1.25
N ASN A 563 -20.44 12.30 -1.57
CA ASN A 563 -19.99 12.59 -2.94
C ASN A 563 -18.84 11.67 -3.38
N ASN A 564 -17.95 11.31 -2.44
CA ASN A 564 -16.89 10.34 -2.69
C ASN A 564 -17.42 8.91 -2.79
N ALA A 565 -18.44 8.53 -2.00
CA ALA A 565 -19.13 7.24 -2.12
C ALA A 565 -19.81 7.05 -3.48
N SER A 566 -20.36 8.10 -4.10
CA SER A 566 -20.91 8.01 -5.47
C SER A 566 -19.83 7.82 -6.54
N LYS A 567 -18.62 8.37 -6.34
CA LYS A 567 -17.47 8.12 -7.23
C LYS A 567 -16.89 6.72 -7.03
N SER A 568 -16.77 6.27 -5.78
CA SER A 568 -16.23 4.94 -5.44
C SER A 568 -17.24 3.81 -5.65
N ALA A 569 -18.56 4.05 -5.62
CA ALA A 569 -19.57 3.07 -6.02
C ALA A 569 -19.54 2.76 -7.54
N ALA A 570 -19.11 3.73 -8.37
CA ALA A 570 -18.79 3.48 -9.77
C ALA A 570 -17.48 2.67 -9.94
N GLU A 571 -16.55 2.77 -8.99
CA GLU A 571 -15.27 2.02 -9.00
C GLU A 571 -15.33 0.63 -8.32
N THR A 572 -16.25 0.39 -7.37
CA THR A 572 -16.41 -0.89 -6.64
C THR A 572 -17.50 -1.80 -7.21
N ALA A 573 -18.29 -1.33 -8.18
CA ALA A 573 -19.19 -2.19 -8.94
C ALA A 573 -18.45 -3.34 -9.67
N GLY A 574 -17.14 -3.25 -9.85
CA GLY A 574 -16.31 -4.28 -10.48
C GLY A 574 -15.66 -5.32 -9.57
N THR A 575 -15.86 -5.30 -8.24
CA THR A 575 -15.15 -6.24 -7.33
C THR A 575 -15.98 -6.97 -6.27
N SER A 576 -17.31 -6.76 -6.18
CA SER A 576 -18.15 -7.34 -5.12
C SER A 576 -18.69 -8.77 -5.35
N GLY A 577 -18.16 -9.54 -6.32
CA GLY A 577 -18.73 -10.85 -6.72
C GLY A 577 -18.51 -12.03 -5.74
N SER A 578 -17.56 -11.94 -4.80
CA SER A 578 -17.15 -13.10 -3.97
C SER A 578 -18.17 -13.50 -2.89
N ASP A 579 -18.89 -12.54 -2.29
CA ASP A 579 -19.78 -12.80 -1.14
C ASP A 579 -21.18 -13.26 -1.57
N GLY A 580 -21.67 -12.79 -2.73
CA GLY A 580 -22.96 -13.19 -3.29
C GLY A 580 -23.02 -14.68 -3.65
N LEU A 581 -22.02 -15.18 -4.39
CA LEU A 581 -21.94 -16.58 -4.78
C LEU A 581 -21.82 -17.54 -3.58
N LYS A 582 -21.00 -17.20 -2.57
CA LYS A 582 -20.84 -18.03 -1.36
C LYS A 582 -22.14 -18.13 -0.56
N SER A 583 -22.86 -17.02 -0.39
CA SER A 583 -24.15 -17.03 0.32
C SER A 583 -25.21 -17.84 -0.42
N PHE A 584 -25.25 -17.76 -1.75
CA PHE A 584 -26.12 -18.57 -2.59
C PHE A 584 -25.80 -20.07 -2.50
N LEU A 585 -24.52 -20.46 -2.60
CA LEU A 585 -24.11 -21.86 -2.50
C LEU A 585 -24.41 -22.46 -1.12
N ALA A 586 -24.26 -21.68 -0.04
CA ALA A 586 -24.66 -22.11 1.30
C ALA A 586 -26.17 -22.39 1.40
N ARG A 587 -27.00 -21.53 0.80
CA ARG A 587 -28.46 -21.72 0.74
C ARG A 587 -28.86 -22.92 -0.11
N ALA A 588 -28.26 -23.07 -1.29
CA ALA A 588 -28.51 -24.18 -2.20
C ALA A 588 -28.12 -25.55 -1.61
N LYS A 589 -27.12 -25.58 -0.71
CA LYS A 589 -26.74 -26.78 0.03
C LYS A 589 -27.76 -27.18 1.11
N SER A 590 -28.48 -26.21 1.68
CA SER A 590 -29.56 -26.46 2.66
C SER A 590 -30.92 -26.72 2.01
N ASP A 591 -31.16 -26.17 0.82
CA ASP A 591 -32.39 -26.35 0.04
C ASP A 591 -32.06 -26.42 -1.46
N THR A 592 -32.05 -27.63 -2.00
CA THR A 592 -31.73 -27.90 -3.39
C THR A 592 -32.85 -27.50 -4.36
N SER A 593 -34.06 -27.20 -3.87
CA SER A 593 -35.17 -26.74 -4.72
C SER A 593 -34.89 -25.38 -5.36
N VAL A 594 -34.07 -24.55 -4.70
CA VAL A 594 -33.62 -23.24 -5.19
C VAL A 594 -32.85 -23.37 -6.50
N LEU A 595 -32.13 -24.46 -6.74
CA LEU A 595 -31.36 -24.67 -7.98
C LEU A 595 -32.24 -24.94 -9.20
N LYS A 596 -33.53 -25.21 -9.03
CA LYS A 596 -34.47 -25.50 -10.13
C LYS A 596 -35.12 -24.24 -10.73
N THR A 597 -34.82 -23.05 -10.21
CA THR A 597 -35.44 -21.80 -10.66
C THR A 597 -34.63 -21.13 -11.78
N GLU A 598 -35.31 -20.45 -12.70
CA GLU A 598 -34.64 -19.64 -13.74
C GLU A 598 -33.86 -18.45 -13.16
N GLU A 599 -34.26 -17.97 -11.98
CA GLU A 599 -33.52 -16.93 -11.25
C GLU A 599 -32.14 -17.42 -10.81
N SER A 600 -32.03 -18.70 -10.40
CA SER A 600 -30.77 -19.30 -9.97
C SER A 600 -29.81 -19.53 -11.13
N THR A 601 -30.31 -19.98 -12.28
CA THR A 601 -29.49 -20.16 -13.48
C THR A 601 -28.98 -18.80 -14.00
N SER A 602 -29.83 -17.77 -13.95
CA SER A 602 -29.46 -16.39 -14.30
C SER A 602 -28.43 -15.79 -13.34
N LEU A 603 -28.57 -16.05 -12.04
CA LEU A 603 -27.59 -15.63 -11.04
C LEU A 603 -26.24 -16.30 -11.28
N LEU A 604 -26.21 -17.61 -11.47
CA LEU A 604 -24.99 -18.37 -11.75
C LEU A 604 -24.32 -17.90 -13.04
N ALA A 605 -25.09 -17.67 -14.11
CA ALA A 605 -24.59 -17.11 -15.37
C ALA A 605 -23.89 -15.76 -15.16
N ARG A 606 -24.48 -14.88 -14.34
CA ARG A 606 -23.88 -13.58 -14.00
C ARG A 606 -22.62 -13.73 -13.16
N GLU A 607 -22.58 -14.59 -12.15
CA GLU A 607 -21.38 -14.78 -11.33
C GLU A 607 -20.22 -15.41 -12.13
N ILE A 608 -20.52 -16.37 -13.02
CA ILE A 608 -19.56 -16.94 -13.96
C ILE A 608 -19.04 -15.85 -14.90
N GLY A 609 -19.94 -14.99 -15.40
CA GLY A 609 -19.62 -13.86 -16.25
C GLY A 609 -18.74 -12.81 -15.59
N ARG A 610 -19.05 -12.41 -14.35
CA ARG A 610 -18.19 -11.52 -13.55
C ARG A 610 -16.81 -12.11 -13.33
N LYS A 611 -16.73 -13.42 -13.06
CA LYS A 611 -15.43 -14.06 -12.88
C LYS A 611 -14.61 -14.03 -14.16
N LEU A 612 -15.23 -14.34 -15.30
CA LEU A 612 -14.63 -14.21 -16.63
C LEU A 612 -14.13 -12.77 -16.85
N PHE A 613 -14.95 -11.76 -16.58
CA PHE A 613 -14.57 -10.36 -16.75
C PHE A 613 -13.45 -9.93 -15.80
N GLY A 614 -13.43 -10.48 -14.58
CA GLY A 614 -12.32 -10.32 -13.64
C GLY A 614 -10.99 -10.87 -14.16
N PHE A 615 -11.00 -12.03 -14.84
CA PHE A 615 -9.79 -12.53 -15.52
C PHE A 615 -9.39 -11.66 -16.72
N LEU A 616 -10.36 -11.04 -17.38
CA LEU A 616 -10.13 -10.16 -18.51
C LEU A 616 -9.79 -8.71 -18.13
N LEU A 617 -9.93 -8.33 -16.85
CA LEU A 617 -9.87 -6.95 -16.34
C LEU A 617 -10.91 -6.02 -17.01
N ARG A 618 -12.10 -6.56 -17.29
CA ARG A 618 -13.23 -5.81 -17.87
C ARG A 618 -14.24 -5.44 -16.79
N SER A 619 -14.97 -4.33 -17.01
CA SER A 619 -16.05 -3.89 -16.13
C SER A 619 -17.29 -4.80 -16.26
N ASP A 620 -17.91 -5.14 -15.12
CA ASP A 620 -19.14 -5.93 -15.04
C ASP A 620 -20.36 -5.23 -15.68
N GLU A 621 -20.27 -3.94 -15.98
CA GLU A 621 -21.35 -3.15 -16.63
C GLU A 621 -21.65 -3.60 -18.06
N ASP A 622 -20.66 -4.18 -18.76
CA ASP A 622 -20.79 -4.68 -20.14
C ASP A 622 -21.25 -6.14 -20.22
N LEU A 623 -21.62 -6.75 -19.09
CA LEU A 623 -21.87 -8.19 -19.02
C LEU A 623 -23.20 -8.57 -19.67
N ASN A 624 -23.13 -9.09 -20.89
CA ASN A 624 -24.26 -9.69 -21.59
C ASN A 624 -24.17 -11.22 -21.55
N THR A 625 -25.14 -11.90 -20.92
CA THR A 625 -25.09 -13.35 -20.74
C THR A 625 -25.54 -14.16 -21.96
N THR A 626 -26.16 -13.50 -22.94
CA THR A 626 -26.80 -14.15 -24.10
C THR A 626 -25.87 -14.29 -25.30
N VAL A 627 -24.81 -13.49 -25.37
CA VAL A 627 -23.85 -13.50 -26.48
C VAL A 627 -22.88 -14.68 -26.40
N PRO A 628 -22.30 -15.13 -27.53
CA PRO A 628 -21.32 -16.22 -27.54
C PRO A 628 -20.13 -15.96 -26.62
N LEU A 629 -19.67 -16.99 -25.91
CA LEU A 629 -18.54 -16.91 -24.98
C LEU A 629 -17.26 -16.37 -25.65
N SER A 630 -17.05 -16.69 -26.93
CA SER A 630 -15.92 -16.17 -27.71
C SER A 630 -15.97 -14.63 -27.88
N GLN A 631 -17.16 -14.03 -27.99
CA GLN A 631 -17.32 -12.57 -28.04
C GLN A 631 -17.12 -11.91 -26.67
N LEU A 632 -17.28 -12.68 -25.60
CA LEU A 632 -17.00 -12.23 -24.23
C LEU A 632 -15.51 -12.34 -23.87
N GLY A 633 -14.67 -12.85 -24.77
CA GLY A 633 -13.23 -13.03 -24.55
C GLY A 633 -12.87 -14.38 -23.92
N MET A 634 -13.76 -15.37 -23.96
CA MET A 634 -13.44 -16.74 -23.55
C MET A 634 -12.64 -17.44 -24.67
N ASP A 635 -11.33 -17.52 -24.49
CA ASP A 635 -10.42 -18.29 -25.35
C ASP A 635 -9.91 -19.56 -24.65
N SER A 636 -9.00 -20.30 -25.29
CA SER A 636 -8.47 -21.56 -24.73
C SER A 636 -7.62 -21.36 -23.48
N LEU A 637 -7.01 -20.19 -23.26
CA LEU A 637 -6.18 -19.89 -22.10
C LEU A 637 -7.06 -19.47 -20.91
N VAL A 638 -7.96 -18.52 -21.13
CA VAL A 638 -8.96 -18.08 -20.15
C VAL A 638 -9.88 -19.23 -19.78
N GLY A 639 -10.17 -20.15 -20.71
CA GLY A 639 -10.90 -21.39 -20.45
C GLY A 639 -10.22 -22.31 -19.42
N VAL A 640 -8.89 -22.35 -19.37
CA VAL A 640 -8.14 -23.13 -18.36
C VAL A 640 -8.27 -22.49 -16.98
N GLU A 641 -8.18 -21.16 -16.90
CA GLU A 641 -8.37 -20.42 -15.65
C GLU A 641 -9.81 -20.52 -15.13
N MET A 642 -10.79 -20.39 -16.04
CA MET A 642 -12.21 -20.56 -15.77
C MET A 642 -12.52 -21.97 -15.27
N ARG A 643 -11.92 -23.00 -15.85
CA ARG A 643 -12.03 -24.38 -15.36
C ARG A 643 -11.47 -24.54 -13.94
N SER A 644 -10.30 -23.97 -13.66
CA SER A 644 -9.67 -24.03 -12.34
C SER A 644 -10.56 -23.39 -11.28
N TRP A 645 -11.09 -22.19 -11.57
CA TRP A 645 -12.05 -21.52 -10.70
C TRP A 645 -13.37 -22.29 -10.57
N TRP A 646 -13.92 -22.82 -11.66
CA TRP A 646 -15.17 -23.59 -11.66
C TRP A 646 -15.12 -24.73 -10.67
N ARG A 647 -14.04 -25.52 -10.71
CA ARG A 647 -13.82 -26.63 -9.78
C ARG A 647 -13.73 -26.17 -8.33
N GLN A 648 -13.10 -25.02 -8.08
CA GLN A 648 -12.99 -24.45 -6.74
C GLN A 648 -14.34 -23.88 -6.23
N ALA A 649 -15.12 -23.27 -7.10
CA ALA A 649 -16.37 -22.60 -6.75
C ALA A 649 -17.53 -23.59 -6.59
N PHE A 650 -17.68 -24.54 -7.51
CA PHE A 650 -18.84 -25.43 -7.59
C PHE A 650 -18.56 -26.86 -7.12
N GLY A 651 -17.29 -27.24 -6.94
CA GLY A 651 -16.92 -28.54 -6.38
C GLY A 651 -16.97 -29.72 -7.35
N PHE A 652 -17.20 -29.48 -8.65
CA PHE A 652 -17.12 -30.49 -9.72
C PHE A 652 -16.34 -29.97 -10.93
N ASP A 653 -15.89 -30.87 -11.80
CA ASP A 653 -15.02 -30.53 -12.95
C ASP A 653 -15.83 -30.31 -14.24
N ILE A 654 -15.27 -29.52 -15.16
CA ILE A 654 -15.78 -29.27 -16.51
C ILE A 654 -14.56 -29.20 -17.45
N SER A 655 -14.60 -29.85 -18.62
CA SER A 655 -13.50 -29.74 -19.57
C SER A 655 -13.51 -28.38 -20.28
N VAL A 656 -12.35 -27.93 -20.78
CA VAL A 656 -12.27 -26.67 -21.55
C VAL A 656 -13.10 -26.75 -22.83
N LEU A 657 -13.16 -27.93 -23.46
CA LEU A 657 -13.95 -28.16 -24.67
C LEU A 657 -15.46 -28.11 -24.38
N GLU A 658 -15.90 -28.63 -23.23
CA GLU A 658 -17.28 -28.48 -22.76
C GLU A 658 -17.59 -27.01 -22.44
N LEU A 659 -16.71 -26.31 -21.70
CA LEU A 659 -16.85 -24.88 -21.39
C LEU A 659 -17.08 -24.04 -22.65
N LEU A 660 -16.26 -24.23 -23.69
CA LEU A 660 -16.36 -23.53 -24.96
C LEU A 660 -17.57 -23.98 -25.79
N GLY A 661 -18.01 -25.24 -25.62
CA GLY A 661 -19.16 -25.82 -26.31
C GLY A 661 -20.54 -25.39 -25.76
N MET A 662 -20.60 -24.73 -24.59
CA MET A 662 -21.86 -24.33 -23.94
C MET A 662 -22.52 -23.08 -24.55
N GLY A 663 -21.86 -22.46 -25.52
CA GLY A 663 -22.41 -21.36 -26.31
C GLY A 663 -22.30 -20.01 -25.62
N ASN A 664 -23.05 -19.78 -24.54
CA ASN A 664 -23.13 -18.49 -23.82
C ASN A 664 -23.15 -18.68 -22.29
N LEU A 665 -23.14 -17.56 -21.54
CA LEU A 665 -23.13 -17.61 -20.07
C LEU A 665 -24.42 -18.20 -19.49
N ASP A 666 -25.57 -18.04 -20.15
CA ASP A 666 -26.82 -18.68 -19.70
C ASP A 666 -26.74 -20.22 -19.79
N GLY A 667 -26.07 -20.74 -20.82
CA GLY A 667 -25.76 -22.15 -20.97
C GLY A 667 -24.87 -22.66 -19.84
N LEU A 668 -23.83 -21.88 -19.48
CA LEU A 668 -22.97 -22.19 -18.33
C LEU A 668 -23.71 -22.11 -17.00
N GLY A 669 -24.60 -21.13 -16.80
CA GLY A 669 -25.42 -21.01 -15.59
C GLY A 669 -26.34 -22.20 -15.38
N ARG A 670 -26.97 -22.72 -16.45
CA ARG A 670 -27.76 -23.96 -16.43
C ARG A 670 -26.90 -25.18 -16.08
N HIS A 671 -25.73 -25.31 -16.72
CA HIS A 671 -24.81 -26.40 -16.44
C HIS A 671 -24.30 -26.39 -14.98
N ALA A 672 -24.03 -25.20 -14.44
CA ALA A 672 -23.66 -25.03 -13.04
C ALA A 672 -24.79 -25.48 -12.09
N ALA A 673 -26.03 -25.09 -12.36
CA ALA A 673 -27.19 -25.51 -11.55
C ALA A 673 -27.42 -27.02 -11.57
N ASP A 674 -27.35 -27.66 -12.75
CA ASP A 674 -27.51 -29.11 -12.90
C ASP A 674 -26.39 -29.89 -12.23
N GLY A 675 -25.15 -29.41 -12.31
CA GLY A 675 -24.01 -30.01 -11.63
C GLY A 675 -24.12 -29.90 -10.11
N LEU A 676 -24.52 -28.73 -9.60
CA LEU A 676 -24.77 -28.52 -8.16
C LEU A 676 -25.93 -29.38 -7.63
N LEU A 677 -26.97 -29.60 -8.42
CA LEU A 677 -28.08 -30.51 -8.07
C LEU A 677 -27.59 -31.95 -7.85
N LYS A 678 -26.62 -32.41 -8.65
CA LYS A 678 -25.99 -33.72 -8.48
C LYS A 678 -25.09 -33.74 -7.24
N VAL A 679 -24.24 -32.72 -7.08
CA VAL A 679 -23.30 -32.61 -5.95
C VAL A 679 -24.02 -32.53 -4.60
N PHE A 680 -25.14 -31.82 -4.52
CA PHE A 680 -25.92 -31.66 -3.28
C PHE A 680 -27.04 -32.69 -3.12
N GLY A 681 -27.49 -33.33 -4.20
CA GLY A 681 -28.51 -34.38 -4.18
C GLY A 681 -28.02 -35.74 -3.69
N ASP A 682 -26.72 -36.03 -3.84
CA ASP A 682 -26.11 -37.31 -3.43
C ASP A 682 -25.55 -37.29 -1.98
N ALA A 683 -25.74 -36.20 -1.23
CA ALA A 683 -25.31 -36.12 0.16
C ALA A 683 -26.31 -36.86 1.07
N PRO A 684 -25.90 -37.91 1.82
CA PRO A 684 -26.78 -38.53 2.81
C PRO A 684 -27.14 -37.50 3.89
N ALA A 685 -28.43 -37.46 4.24
CA ALA A 685 -29.04 -36.53 5.19
C ALA A 685 -28.44 -36.58 6.60
#